data_AF-A0A7J4RN88-F1
#
_entry.id   AF-A0A7J4RN88-F1
#
_cell.length_a   1.000
_cell.length_b   1.000
_cell.length_c   1.000
_cell.angle_alpha   90.00
_cell.angle_beta   90.00
_cell.angle_gamma   90.00
#
_symmetry.space_group_name_H-M   'P 1'
#
loop_
_entity.id
_entity.type
_entity.pdbx_description
1 polymer ?
#
loop_
_entity_poly.entity_id
_entity_poly.type
_entity_poly.pdbx_seq_one_letter_code
_entity_poly.pdbx_strand_id
1 'polypeptide(L)'
;MQSGQSWFSLLVVVSMLLGFSGMAMVSGQASSTGNDACLEVCINEVMTNADGPDQGIFPQGEWVELLNSGTEGISLEGWGILDIGGWYHPITEESWVDFEDLDSPFVLQPGEFAIIAENEIGTLRLNNGGETIFLINNSNQTMDEIETGAASNGVSKIADPNDESGIWIDSQSPSPGFQNPGNQGGEGPIDAEVSWWNGEYDVKFTRIMPGEVPGRSNDWFEISNTGEQEVDISGWNVTKIGPSGPFHSTIISLQIPPLSSVVISENPYNLLLDGGIEAIDANQVLSAPPWLVNSGGSLILSEPNGTAIDSIVYGGGIAEIEGWVGPAISVPGDGSPGLILMRGLGCGDYPDTDSGSDWEIRWIRIGASTFCDGGDFMTENDSRAIASIGPDTAFSDLIQWINGAENDIHLHLYQFMSPDLTNALVSAIERGVEVTLLLEEGILDGSSTIDNQRGHAQAIHDAGGLVLWMEDPSQISSPYRYIHSKVGVKDSESIWISSGNWKDTSVPPDRVGNREWSLIMDSENLANLVLSRMAWDENQNHLHISPHQTRHSPSVDWEMEEPSEAPEISESVFHEGAFSGKLITCPDDCVGSIVEMISSSEISIDLSVQYLDLDWYWGFGENPIIEALHDAATRGVQIRLILNGFYAEWDEEIRDTIHLFNTDWNGTQGLDTTARLMSTSDNITKLHNKGAIVDGSSVLIGSMNWGSSAALRNREMGILIHDQGVTAEFSTTFEEDWNRVDTETDSDGDLMPDYWEDLYGLNRHSAAIIGTALSEQSMDPDLDGLDNLNEFLLGGDPLVADTDGDCIFDGNERDFAQSVLRSPNIAMLSGDADENGVPDGEQWGCDEPDEPELPCIDGETRPGNESEGVCNNCVCMGEEWVCTEMACTPVDDDSGFINIREDAMTRPGARVLFGLIVLSILSLAVSAWFSFRRPASSTEEILVDDSGYRFDDAKNEMAILKGTSFDKSSIDSRSLTKGKDDGEHGRIVLDGFGFDRSKTSRDEIQWRLDSGQTMDEIKADLGEEE
;
A
#
# COMPACT_ATOMS: atom_id res chain seq x y z
N MET A 1 -22.87 -8.23 -45.07
CA MET A 1 -22.76 -8.69 -46.47
C MET A 1 -21.67 -9.75 -46.51
N GLN A 2 -21.99 -10.99 -46.12
CA GLN A 2 -22.16 -12.18 -46.99
C GLN A 2 -20.99 -12.48 -47.97
N SER A 3 -20.29 -13.59 -47.65
CA SER A 3 -19.78 -14.69 -48.52
C SER A 3 -18.89 -14.34 -49.72
N GLY A 4 -17.84 -15.08 -50.08
CA GLY A 4 -17.48 -16.47 -49.77
C GLY A 4 -17.23 -17.26 -51.07
N GLN A 5 -16.07 -17.92 -51.13
CA GLN A 5 -15.72 -19.16 -51.88
C GLN A 5 -15.80 -19.23 -53.43
N SER A 6 -14.74 -19.81 -54.04
CA SER A 6 -14.73 -21.17 -54.65
C SER A 6 -13.60 -21.33 -55.70
N TRP A 7 -13.00 -22.48 -56.06
CA TRP A 7 -13.08 -23.92 -55.74
C TRP A 7 -11.95 -24.67 -56.51
N PHE A 8 -11.49 -25.82 -55.97
CA PHE A 8 -11.14 -27.13 -56.60
C PHE A 8 -9.86 -27.42 -57.43
N SER A 9 -8.98 -28.26 -56.86
CA SER A 9 -8.70 -29.71 -57.12
C SER A 9 -8.38 -30.33 -58.52
N LEU A 10 -7.32 -31.18 -58.54
CA LEU A 10 -7.27 -32.63 -58.89
C LEU A 10 -6.42 -33.16 -60.10
N LEU A 11 -5.43 -34.03 -59.76
CA LEU A 11 -5.02 -35.37 -60.30
C LEU A 11 -4.31 -35.62 -61.70
N VAL A 12 -3.04 -36.13 -61.63
CA VAL A 12 -2.53 -37.51 -61.98
C VAL A 12 -2.05 -37.94 -63.41
N VAL A 13 -1.05 -38.89 -63.42
CA VAL A 13 -0.61 -39.91 -64.45
C VAL A 13 0.62 -39.52 -65.34
N VAL A 14 1.67 -40.30 -65.70
CA VAL A 14 2.22 -41.68 -65.47
C VAL A 14 3.60 -41.85 -66.18
N SER A 15 4.50 -42.63 -65.56
CA SER A 15 5.44 -43.70 -66.03
C SER A 15 6.53 -43.61 -67.13
N MET A 16 7.55 -44.49 -66.88
CA MET A 16 8.36 -45.38 -67.76
C MET A 16 9.84 -44.96 -67.97
N LEU A 17 10.89 -45.81 -68.01
CA LEU A 17 11.18 -47.23 -67.67
C LEU A 17 12.67 -47.52 -68.09
N LEU A 18 13.35 -48.46 -67.40
CA LEU A 18 14.51 -49.31 -67.83
C LEU A 18 15.90 -48.61 -67.97
N GLY A 19 17.05 -49.13 -67.52
CA GLY A 19 17.46 -50.47 -67.08
C GLY A 19 18.71 -50.90 -67.87
N PHE A 20 19.88 -51.01 -67.22
CA PHE A 20 21.00 -51.84 -67.70
C PHE A 20 21.88 -52.28 -66.52
N SER A 21 22.17 -53.57 -66.49
CA SER A 21 22.98 -54.27 -65.50
C SER A 21 24.33 -54.67 -66.08
N GLY A 22 25.37 -54.65 -65.23
CA GLY A 22 26.48 -55.62 -65.28
C GLY A 22 27.86 -55.09 -65.68
N MET A 23 28.74 -54.90 -64.70
CA MET A 23 30.08 -55.50 -64.76
C MET A 23 30.65 -55.72 -63.35
N ALA A 24 31.34 -56.85 -63.21
CA ALA A 24 31.73 -57.47 -61.95
C ALA A 24 32.99 -56.88 -61.32
N MET A 25 33.11 -57.16 -60.02
CA MET A 25 34.19 -56.85 -59.09
C MET A 25 35.61 -57.03 -59.62
N VAL A 26 36.49 -56.10 -59.23
CA VAL A 26 37.89 -56.40 -58.90
C VAL A 26 38.08 -56.07 -57.43
N SER A 27 38.42 -57.10 -56.66
CA SER A 27 38.84 -57.02 -55.27
C SER A 27 40.19 -56.31 -55.17
N GLY A 28 40.24 -55.21 -54.42
CA GLY A 28 41.44 -54.65 -53.83
C GLY A 28 41.13 -54.32 -52.38
N GLN A 29 41.54 -55.19 -51.46
CA GLN A 29 41.60 -54.86 -50.04
C GLN A 29 42.64 -53.74 -49.83
N ALA A 30 42.21 -52.65 -49.23
CA ALA A 30 42.97 -51.95 -48.20
C ALA A 30 41.96 -51.51 -47.15
N SER A 31 42.11 -52.06 -45.94
CA SER A 31 41.41 -51.58 -44.75
C SER A 31 42.17 -50.38 -44.20
N SER A 32 41.48 -49.29 -43.91
CA SER A 32 41.82 -48.36 -42.85
C SER A 32 40.56 -48.16 -42.02
N THR A 33 40.44 -48.96 -40.97
CA THR A 33 39.45 -48.80 -39.91
C THR A 33 39.91 -47.68 -39.00
N GLY A 34 39.06 -46.69 -38.78
CA GLY A 34 38.89 -45.87 -37.57
C GLY A 34 40.16 -45.30 -36.92
N ASN A 35 40.26 -43.97 -36.95
CA ASN A 35 41.18 -43.13 -36.18
C ASN A 35 42.60 -42.94 -36.77
N ASP A 36 42.70 -42.42 -38.00
CA ASP A 36 43.87 -41.62 -38.36
C ASP A 36 43.69 -40.24 -37.70
N ALA A 37 44.56 -39.89 -36.75
CA ALA A 37 44.59 -38.57 -36.13
C ALA A 37 44.56 -37.50 -37.23
N CYS A 38 43.57 -36.60 -37.21
CA CYS A 38 43.36 -35.56 -38.24
C CYS A 38 44.69 -34.96 -38.73
N LEU A 39 45.10 -35.34 -39.95
CA LEU A 39 46.45 -35.03 -40.46
C LEU A 39 46.53 -33.66 -41.17
N GLU A 40 45.39 -33.13 -41.65
CA GLU A 40 45.28 -31.80 -42.31
C GLU A 40 43.92 -31.13 -42.06
N VAL A 41 42.85 -31.52 -42.77
CA VAL A 41 41.47 -31.01 -42.55
C VAL A 41 40.54 -32.19 -42.34
N CYS A 42 39.77 -32.16 -41.26
CA CYS A 42 38.84 -33.22 -40.86
C CYS A 42 37.49 -32.65 -40.45
N ILE A 43 36.49 -33.52 -40.36
CA ILE A 43 35.19 -33.21 -39.79
C ILE A 43 35.34 -33.20 -38.26
N ASN A 44 34.93 -32.12 -37.62
CA ASN A 44 35.09 -31.90 -36.19
C ASN A 44 33.78 -32.04 -35.40
N GLU A 45 32.68 -31.56 -35.95
CA GLU A 45 31.36 -31.56 -35.32
C GLU A 45 30.25 -31.60 -36.38
N VAL A 46 29.12 -32.25 -36.12
CA VAL A 46 28.01 -32.36 -37.09
C VAL A 46 26.64 -32.24 -36.45
N MET A 47 25.77 -31.37 -36.97
CA MET A 47 24.36 -31.28 -36.61
C MET A 47 23.50 -32.03 -37.63
N THR A 48 23.12 -33.27 -37.32
CA THR A 48 22.28 -34.13 -38.18
C THR A 48 20.79 -34.14 -37.83
N ASN A 49 20.38 -33.42 -36.78
CA ASN A 49 18.98 -33.36 -36.33
C ASN A 49 18.73 -31.99 -35.67
N ALA A 50 18.72 -30.93 -36.48
CA ALA A 50 18.56 -29.56 -36.01
C ALA A 50 17.15 -29.31 -35.41
N ASP A 51 17.03 -28.33 -34.50
CA ASP A 51 15.73 -27.97 -33.89
C ASP A 51 14.76 -27.32 -34.90
N GLY A 52 15.29 -26.69 -35.94
CA GLY A 52 14.51 -26.15 -37.04
C GLY A 52 14.32 -27.16 -38.19
N PRO A 53 13.90 -26.70 -39.38
CA PRO A 53 13.84 -27.56 -40.54
C PRO A 53 15.25 -28.07 -40.90
N ASP A 54 15.41 -29.34 -41.31
CA ASP A 54 16.71 -29.88 -41.77
C ASP A 54 17.37 -28.98 -42.83
N GLN A 55 16.54 -28.33 -43.66
CA GLN A 55 16.96 -27.42 -44.73
C GLN A 55 17.07 -25.94 -44.32
N GLY A 56 16.99 -25.64 -43.03
CA GLY A 56 16.98 -24.28 -42.50
C GLY A 56 18.30 -23.55 -42.69
N ILE A 57 18.27 -22.24 -42.41
CA ILE A 57 19.47 -21.40 -42.37
C ILE A 57 20.14 -21.61 -41.01
N PHE A 58 21.48 -21.69 -40.99
CA PHE A 58 22.26 -21.79 -39.76
C PHE A 58 21.86 -20.70 -38.73
N PRO A 59 21.69 -21.03 -37.44
CA PRO A 59 21.94 -22.35 -36.81
C PRO A 59 20.72 -23.30 -36.82
N GLN A 60 19.60 -22.94 -37.44
CA GLN A 60 18.34 -23.70 -37.38
C GLN A 60 18.30 -24.92 -38.31
N GLY A 61 19.24 -25.06 -39.25
CA GLY A 61 19.34 -26.20 -40.18
C GLY A 61 20.53 -27.13 -39.91
N GLU A 62 20.69 -28.15 -40.74
CA GLU A 62 21.82 -29.08 -40.65
C GLU A 62 23.14 -28.42 -41.06
N TRP A 63 24.23 -28.83 -40.41
CA TRP A 63 25.56 -28.34 -40.72
C TRP A 63 26.65 -29.34 -40.32
N VAL A 64 27.81 -29.20 -40.96
CA VAL A 64 29.03 -29.97 -40.70
C VAL A 64 30.16 -28.96 -40.48
N GLU A 65 30.86 -29.09 -39.37
CA GLU A 65 32.03 -28.30 -39.06
C GLU A 65 33.32 -29.04 -39.43
N LEU A 66 34.25 -28.31 -40.03
CA LEU A 66 35.58 -28.76 -40.39
C LEU A 66 36.63 -28.08 -39.52
N LEU A 67 37.68 -28.79 -39.14
CA LEU A 67 38.86 -28.26 -38.45
C LEU A 67 40.11 -28.44 -39.32
N ASN A 68 40.92 -27.39 -39.48
CA ASN A 68 42.28 -27.50 -40.01
C ASN A 68 43.27 -27.76 -38.86
N SER A 69 43.65 -29.01 -38.64
CA SER A 69 44.66 -29.41 -37.64
C SER A 69 46.11 -29.25 -38.12
N GLY A 70 46.30 -28.84 -39.38
CA GLY A 70 47.60 -28.65 -40.02
C GLY A 70 48.37 -27.43 -39.51
N THR A 71 49.47 -27.11 -40.21
CA THR A 71 50.35 -25.97 -39.86
C THR A 71 50.38 -24.87 -40.92
N GLU A 72 49.68 -25.05 -42.05
CA GLU A 72 49.53 -24.07 -43.13
C GLU A 72 48.05 -23.93 -43.50
N GLY A 73 47.64 -22.75 -43.98
CA GLY A 73 46.27 -22.51 -44.42
C GLY A 73 45.93 -23.30 -45.68
N ILE A 74 44.77 -23.94 -45.71
CA ILE A 74 44.35 -24.85 -46.79
C ILE A 74 43.17 -24.25 -47.53
N SER A 75 43.25 -24.21 -48.87
CA SER A 75 42.12 -23.82 -49.71
C SER A 75 41.15 -24.98 -49.90
N LEU A 76 39.91 -24.77 -49.46
CA LEU A 76 38.77 -25.67 -49.63
C LEU A 76 38.03 -25.41 -50.95
N GLU A 77 38.62 -24.65 -51.89
CA GLU A 77 37.99 -24.38 -53.19
C GLU A 77 37.77 -25.69 -53.97
N GLY A 78 36.51 -25.97 -54.29
CA GLY A 78 36.08 -27.19 -54.98
C GLY A 78 35.96 -28.42 -54.07
N TRP A 79 36.04 -28.28 -52.75
CA TRP A 79 35.74 -29.35 -51.80
C TRP A 79 34.23 -29.46 -51.55
N GLY A 80 33.81 -30.56 -50.93
CA GLY A 80 32.42 -30.74 -50.53
C GLY A 80 32.22 -31.91 -49.57
N ILE A 81 31.01 -32.01 -49.04
CA ILE A 81 30.56 -33.08 -48.16
C ILE A 81 29.70 -34.04 -49.00
N LEU A 82 30.00 -35.33 -48.89
CA LEU A 82 29.29 -36.39 -49.58
C LEU A 82 28.70 -37.35 -48.54
N ASP A 83 27.40 -37.61 -48.62
CA ASP A 83 26.76 -38.62 -47.78
C ASP A 83 26.83 -40.03 -48.43
N ILE A 84 26.54 -41.08 -47.65
CA ILE A 84 26.49 -42.47 -48.16
C ILE A 84 25.34 -42.71 -49.14
N GLY A 85 24.31 -41.85 -49.14
CA GLY A 85 23.21 -41.83 -50.10
C GLY A 85 23.61 -41.30 -51.49
N GLY A 86 24.78 -40.68 -51.61
CA GLY A 86 25.32 -40.08 -52.82
C GLY A 86 24.94 -38.61 -53.04
N TRP A 87 24.41 -37.92 -52.02
CA TRP A 87 24.18 -36.46 -52.08
C TRP A 87 25.48 -35.71 -51.81
N TYR A 88 25.77 -34.74 -52.67
CA TYR A 88 26.98 -33.94 -52.62
C TYR A 88 26.61 -32.49 -52.32
N HIS A 89 27.08 -32.00 -51.18
CA HIS A 89 26.95 -30.62 -50.73
C HIS A 89 28.27 -29.86 -50.97
N PRO A 90 28.32 -28.93 -51.94
CA PRO A 90 29.56 -28.22 -52.29
C PRO A 90 29.89 -27.14 -51.26
N ILE A 91 31.18 -26.98 -50.93
CA ILE A 91 31.65 -25.83 -50.15
C ILE A 91 31.72 -24.61 -51.07
N THR A 92 30.81 -23.66 -50.86
CA THR A 92 30.62 -22.42 -51.63
C THR A 92 30.45 -21.23 -50.68
N GLU A 93 30.39 -20.01 -51.24
CA GLU A 93 30.05 -18.78 -50.50
C GLU A 93 28.67 -18.86 -49.82
N GLU A 94 27.74 -19.65 -50.36
CA GLU A 94 26.37 -19.80 -49.82
C GLU A 94 26.29 -20.82 -48.67
N SER A 95 27.16 -21.85 -48.68
CA SER A 95 27.14 -22.93 -47.69
C SER A 95 28.08 -22.67 -46.51
N TRP A 96 29.15 -21.90 -46.70
CA TRP A 96 30.12 -21.59 -45.64
C TRP A 96 29.61 -20.40 -44.83
N VAL A 97 29.27 -20.64 -43.56
CA VAL A 97 28.83 -19.60 -42.63
C VAL A 97 29.94 -18.57 -42.42
N ASP A 98 29.60 -17.28 -42.45
CA ASP A 98 30.55 -16.16 -42.32
C ASP A 98 31.65 -16.13 -43.41
N PHE A 99 31.36 -16.62 -44.62
CA PHE A 99 32.32 -16.63 -45.73
C PHE A 99 32.89 -15.23 -46.07
N GLU A 100 32.10 -14.18 -45.88
CA GLU A 100 32.53 -12.78 -46.11
C GLU A 100 33.65 -12.34 -45.15
N ASP A 101 33.79 -12.99 -44.00
CA ASP A 101 34.75 -12.67 -42.95
C ASP A 101 36.11 -13.39 -43.11
N LEU A 102 36.26 -14.24 -44.13
CA LEU A 102 37.52 -14.96 -44.38
C LEU A 102 38.63 -14.01 -44.87
N ASP A 103 39.81 -14.09 -44.25
CA ASP A 103 41.04 -13.38 -44.65
C ASP A 103 41.43 -13.62 -46.11
N SER A 104 41.10 -14.81 -46.63
CA SER A 104 41.29 -15.19 -48.04
C SER A 104 40.18 -16.14 -48.45
N PRO A 105 39.48 -15.90 -49.58
CA PRO A 105 38.34 -16.74 -49.99
C PRO A 105 38.70 -18.23 -50.04
N PHE A 106 37.85 -19.04 -49.43
CA PHE A 106 38.00 -20.50 -49.31
C PHE A 106 39.21 -20.99 -48.51
N VAL A 107 40.00 -20.12 -47.86
CA VAL A 107 41.20 -20.56 -47.12
C VAL A 107 40.85 -20.70 -45.64
N LEU A 108 40.95 -21.92 -45.11
CA LEU A 108 40.84 -22.22 -43.68
C LEU A 108 42.23 -22.18 -43.04
N GLN A 109 42.49 -21.27 -42.09
CA GLN A 109 43.81 -21.14 -41.46
C GLN A 109 44.09 -22.28 -40.46
N PRO A 110 45.37 -22.52 -40.08
CA PRO A 110 45.72 -23.52 -39.07
C PRO A 110 45.02 -23.27 -37.74
N GLY A 111 44.35 -24.29 -37.21
CA GLY A 111 43.64 -24.26 -35.93
C GLY A 111 42.25 -23.60 -35.96
N GLU A 112 41.78 -23.16 -37.12
CA GLU A 112 40.44 -22.57 -37.29
C GLU A 112 39.41 -23.61 -37.73
N PHE A 113 38.14 -23.23 -37.56
CA PHE A 113 36.96 -24.01 -37.89
C PHE A 113 36.20 -23.43 -39.09
N ALA A 114 35.56 -24.28 -39.89
CA ALA A 114 34.67 -23.87 -40.98
C ALA A 114 33.33 -24.57 -40.81
N ILE A 115 32.25 -23.79 -40.67
CA ILE A 115 30.89 -24.31 -40.55
C ILE A 115 30.26 -24.34 -41.95
N ILE A 116 29.97 -25.54 -42.43
CA ILE A 116 29.34 -25.77 -43.74
C ILE A 116 27.88 -26.18 -43.50
N ALA A 117 26.96 -25.25 -43.74
CA ALA A 117 25.55 -25.37 -43.44
C ALA A 117 24.69 -25.58 -44.69
N GLU A 118 23.55 -26.25 -44.52
CA GLU A 118 22.59 -26.50 -45.60
C GLU A 118 22.00 -25.21 -46.18
N ASN A 119 21.72 -24.18 -45.37
CA ASN A 119 21.35 -22.83 -45.79
C ASN A 119 20.34 -22.77 -46.96
N GLU A 120 19.31 -23.61 -46.91
CA GLU A 120 18.28 -23.75 -47.96
C GLU A 120 18.79 -24.18 -49.36
N ILE A 121 20.06 -24.60 -49.50
CA ILE A 121 20.69 -25.01 -50.78
C ILE A 121 20.06 -26.30 -51.32
N GLY A 122 19.61 -27.19 -50.44
CA GLY A 122 18.86 -28.38 -50.80
C GLY A 122 19.70 -29.63 -51.02
N THR A 123 20.96 -29.64 -50.61
CA THR A 123 21.97 -30.64 -51.04
C THR A 123 22.70 -31.36 -49.92
N LEU A 124 22.73 -30.81 -48.70
CA LEU A 124 23.11 -31.50 -47.48
C LEU A 124 21.89 -32.30 -47.00
N ARG A 125 22.06 -33.61 -46.80
CA ARG A 125 20.99 -34.53 -46.46
C ARG A 125 21.45 -35.45 -45.36
N LEU A 126 21.52 -34.92 -44.15
CA LEU A 126 21.95 -35.72 -43.03
C LEU A 126 20.78 -36.59 -42.53
N ASN A 127 21.09 -37.77 -42.01
CA ASN A 127 20.11 -38.73 -41.53
C ASN A 127 20.17 -38.78 -40.00
N ASN A 128 19.06 -38.39 -39.37
CA ASN A 128 18.89 -38.34 -37.91
C ASN A 128 19.02 -39.75 -37.29
N GLY A 129 18.83 -40.82 -38.06
CA GLY A 129 19.05 -42.20 -37.65
C GLY A 129 20.50 -42.70 -37.71
N GLY A 130 21.42 -41.86 -38.20
CA GLY A 130 22.83 -42.14 -38.40
C GLY A 130 23.18 -42.57 -39.82
N GLU A 131 24.36 -42.14 -40.26
CA GLU A 131 24.94 -42.51 -41.56
C GLU A 131 26.46 -42.30 -41.59
N THR A 132 27.05 -42.55 -42.77
CA THR A 132 28.45 -42.22 -43.06
C THR A 132 28.55 -40.94 -43.89
N ILE A 133 29.40 -40.02 -43.44
CA ILE A 133 29.68 -38.74 -44.10
C ILE A 133 31.14 -38.72 -44.55
N PHE A 134 31.39 -38.26 -45.77
CA PHE A 134 32.72 -38.16 -46.37
C PHE A 134 33.04 -36.69 -46.68
N LEU A 135 34.19 -36.20 -46.20
CA LEU A 135 34.77 -34.95 -46.69
C LEU A 135 35.59 -35.25 -47.94
N ILE A 136 35.29 -34.62 -49.08
CA ILE A 136 36.01 -34.86 -50.33
C ILE A 136 36.66 -33.59 -50.88
N ASN A 137 37.89 -33.72 -51.39
CA ASN A 137 38.63 -32.61 -52.00
C ASN A 137 38.27 -32.40 -53.48
N ASN A 138 38.84 -31.36 -54.08
CA ASN A 138 38.65 -30.98 -55.50
C ASN A 138 39.11 -32.02 -56.55
N SER A 139 39.79 -33.08 -56.12
CA SER A 139 40.22 -34.21 -56.95
C SER A 139 39.37 -35.46 -56.70
N ASN A 140 38.24 -35.34 -56.00
CA ASN A 140 37.35 -36.41 -55.55
C ASN A 140 38.06 -37.46 -54.67
N GLN A 141 39.05 -37.04 -53.86
CA GLN A 141 39.66 -37.91 -52.86
C GLN A 141 38.98 -37.66 -51.51
N THR A 142 38.63 -38.72 -50.80
CA THR A 142 38.15 -38.66 -49.41
C THR A 142 39.28 -38.23 -48.51
N MET A 143 39.07 -37.11 -47.82
CA MET A 143 39.98 -36.52 -46.84
C MET A 143 39.66 -37.02 -45.44
N ASP A 144 38.37 -37.17 -45.14
CA ASP A 144 37.89 -37.71 -43.86
C ASP A 144 36.58 -38.47 -44.03
N GLU A 145 36.33 -39.41 -43.13
CA GLU A 145 35.16 -40.30 -43.11
C GLU A 145 34.69 -40.51 -41.67
N ILE A 146 33.42 -40.22 -41.40
CA ILE A 146 32.82 -40.38 -40.06
C ILE A 146 31.50 -41.14 -40.13
N GLU A 147 31.11 -41.80 -39.03
CA GLU A 147 29.80 -42.43 -38.87
C GLU A 147 29.07 -41.81 -37.67
N THR A 148 27.96 -41.10 -37.91
CA THR A 148 27.31 -40.22 -36.93
C THR A 148 26.44 -40.93 -35.89
N GLY A 149 25.90 -42.10 -36.23
CA GLY A 149 24.90 -42.81 -35.41
C GLY A 149 23.59 -42.02 -35.23
N ALA A 150 22.63 -42.58 -34.49
CA ALA A 150 21.34 -41.92 -34.25
C ALA A 150 21.52 -40.64 -33.41
N ALA A 151 20.94 -39.52 -33.84
CA ALA A 151 21.12 -38.20 -33.25
C ALA A 151 19.90 -37.69 -32.48
N SER A 152 20.16 -37.10 -31.32
CA SER A 152 19.15 -36.39 -30.53
C SER A 152 18.79 -35.05 -31.18
N ASN A 153 17.55 -34.60 -31.00
CA ASN A 153 17.07 -33.33 -31.57
C ASN A 153 17.80 -32.14 -30.95
N GLY A 154 18.31 -31.22 -31.78
CA GLY A 154 19.03 -30.02 -31.35
C GLY A 154 20.45 -30.27 -30.81
N VAL A 155 20.94 -31.51 -30.86
CA VAL A 155 22.26 -31.89 -30.31
C VAL A 155 23.19 -32.32 -31.44
N SER A 156 24.36 -31.71 -31.50
CA SER A 156 25.39 -32.06 -32.47
C SER A 156 26.11 -33.35 -32.10
N LYS A 157 26.83 -33.91 -33.06
CA LYS A 157 27.68 -35.08 -32.91
C LYS A 157 29.14 -34.67 -32.90
N ILE A 158 29.91 -35.29 -32.01
CA ILE A 158 31.38 -35.17 -31.95
C ILE A 158 32.00 -36.56 -31.86
N ALA A 159 33.26 -36.70 -32.28
CA ALA A 159 34.01 -37.93 -32.04
C ALA A 159 34.16 -38.20 -30.53
N ASP A 160 33.93 -39.44 -30.08
CA ASP A 160 34.11 -39.80 -28.67
C ASP A 160 35.60 -39.67 -28.28
N PRO A 161 35.96 -38.73 -27.38
CA PRO A 161 37.35 -38.51 -26.99
C PRO A 161 37.93 -39.67 -26.19
N ASN A 162 37.10 -40.60 -25.70
CA ASN A 162 37.50 -41.72 -24.85
C ASN A 162 37.45 -43.08 -25.57
N ASP A 163 37.07 -43.12 -26.84
CA ASP A 163 36.99 -44.36 -27.62
C ASP A 163 37.88 -44.33 -28.88
N GLU A 164 38.93 -45.16 -28.87
CA GLU A 164 39.81 -45.34 -30.03
C GLU A 164 39.12 -46.03 -31.22
N SER A 165 37.87 -46.49 -31.08
CA SER A 165 37.11 -47.21 -32.11
C SER A 165 36.47 -46.31 -33.19
N GLY A 166 36.49 -44.98 -33.00
CA GLY A 166 36.01 -44.00 -33.98
C GLY A 166 34.50 -43.74 -33.96
N ILE A 167 33.84 -43.97 -32.82
CA ILE A 167 32.41 -43.73 -32.64
C ILE A 167 32.14 -42.23 -32.42
N TRP A 168 31.08 -41.72 -33.04
CA TRP A 168 30.56 -40.37 -32.78
C TRP A 168 29.39 -40.43 -31.79
N ILE A 169 29.41 -39.53 -30.81
CA ILE A 169 28.43 -39.44 -29.72
C ILE A 169 27.72 -38.09 -29.76
N ASP A 170 26.56 -37.99 -29.10
CA ASP A 170 25.93 -36.70 -28.83
C ASP A 170 26.90 -35.82 -28.02
N SER A 171 27.10 -34.59 -28.46
CA SER A 171 27.85 -33.59 -27.71
C SER A 171 27.10 -33.20 -26.42
N GLN A 172 27.81 -32.69 -25.41
CA GLN A 172 27.15 -32.11 -24.25
C GLN A 172 26.43 -30.79 -24.59
N SER A 173 27.01 -30.04 -25.53
CA SER A 173 26.43 -28.85 -26.15
C SER A 173 27.03 -28.70 -27.54
N PRO A 174 26.26 -28.21 -28.53
CA PRO A 174 26.82 -27.77 -29.80
C PRO A 174 27.87 -26.66 -29.60
N SER A 175 28.98 -26.73 -30.32
CA SER A 175 30.11 -25.80 -30.21
C SER A 175 30.60 -25.23 -31.56
N PRO A 176 29.72 -24.79 -32.48
CA PRO A 176 30.13 -24.36 -33.81
C PRO A 176 31.09 -23.15 -33.73
N GLY A 177 32.22 -23.26 -34.41
CA GLY A 177 33.31 -22.28 -34.43
C GLY A 177 34.32 -22.42 -33.29
N PHE A 178 34.12 -23.37 -32.37
CA PHE A 178 34.93 -23.51 -31.15
C PHE A 178 35.39 -24.96 -30.92
N GLN A 179 36.26 -25.14 -29.93
CA GLN A 179 36.77 -26.46 -29.58
C GLN A 179 35.69 -27.32 -28.87
N ASN A 180 35.48 -28.54 -29.37
CA ASN A 180 34.52 -29.49 -28.78
C ASN A 180 34.77 -29.73 -27.27
N PRO A 181 33.73 -29.67 -26.44
CA PRO A 181 33.83 -30.00 -25.02
C PRO A 181 34.11 -31.50 -24.86
N GLY A 182 35.35 -31.87 -24.49
CA GLY A 182 35.73 -33.26 -24.22
C GLY A 182 37.17 -33.66 -24.56
N ASN A 183 37.95 -32.82 -25.24
CA ASN A 183 39.29 -33.21 -25.72
C ASN A 183 40.43 -33.06 -24.69
N GLN A 184 40.21 -33.44 -23.43
CA GLN A 184 41.28 -33.62 -22.44
C GLN A 184 41.29 -35.05 -21.90
N GLY A 185 42.17 -35.88 -22.48
CA GLY A 185 42.42 -37.23 -22.02
C GLY A 185 43.06 -37.27 -20.62
N GLY A 186 42.35 -37.88 -19.69
CA GLY A 186 42.89 -38.73 -18.63
C GLY A 186 43.21 -38.10 -17.27
N GLU A 187 42.24 -38.12 -16.35
CA GLU A 187 42.29 -38.91 -15.09
C GLU A 187 40.96 -38.82 -14.31
N GLY A 188 40.18 -39.92 -14.29
CA GLY A 188 39.09 -40.16 -13.34
C GLY A 188 37.79 -39.34 -13.54
N PRO A 189 36.68 -39.70 -12.85
CA PRO A 189 35.53 -38.81 -12.77
C PRO A 189 36.02 -37.54 -12.10
N ILE A 190 36.16 -36.48 -12.90
CA ILE A 190 36.38 -35.14 -12.39
C ILE A 190 35.09 -34.86 -11.62
N ASP A 191 35.24 -34.70 -10.29
CA ASP A 191 34.23 -34.08 -9.44
C ASP A 191 33.60 -32.92 -10.21
N ALA A 192 32.28 -32.73 -10.06
CA ALA A 192 31.58 -31.52 -10.46
C ALA A 192 32.55 -30.34 -10.37
N GLU A 193 32.80 -29.64 -11.50
CA GLU A 193 33.71 -28.50 -11.46
C GLU A 193 33.33 -27.69 -10.23
N VAL A 194 34.32 -27.53 -9.35
CA VAL A 194 34.17 -26.74 -8.13
C VAL A 194 33.59 -25.44 -8.60
N SER A 195 32.32 -25.20 -8.24
CA SER A 195 31.71 -23.91 -8.45
C SER A 195 32.72 -22.87 -7.96
N TRP A 196 33.11 -21.97 -8.85
CA TRP A 196 33.96 -20.84 -8.47
C TRP A 196 33.16 -19.85 -7.61
N TRP A 197 31.84 -20.07 -7.49
CA TRP A 197 30.94 -19.50 -6.52
C TRP A 197 31.08 -20.21 -5.17
N ASN A 198 31.39 -19.44 -4.13
CA ASN A 198 31.67 -19.96 -2.79
C ASN A 198 30.41 -20.30 -1.96
N GLY A 199 29.21 -20.21 -2.56
CA GLY A 199 27.95 -20.64 -1.95
C GLY A 199 27.35 -19.64 -0.96
N GLU A 200 27.76 -18.38 -1.00
CA GLU A 200 27.05 -17.25 -0.39
C GLU A 200 26.42 -16.46 -1.54
N TYR A 201 25.10 -16.35 -1.58
CA TYR A 201 24.35 -15.81 -2.72
C TYR A 201 24.61 -14.32 -2.94
N ASP A 202 25.67 -14.00 -3.68
CA ASP A 202 26.03 -12.64 -4.09
C ASP A 202 25.36 -12.21 -5.42
N VAL A 203 24.57 -13.04 -6.10
CA VAL A 203 23.85 -12.70 -7.34
C VAL A 203 22.40 -13.18 -7.26
N LYS A 204 21.43 -12.28 -7.45
CA LYS A 204 20.00 -12.56 -7.27
C LYS A 204 19.11 -11.79 -8.24
N PHE A 205 17.94 -12.34 -8.56
CA PHE A 205 16.81 -11.56 -9.03
C PHE A 205 16.36 -10.59 -7.95
N THR A 206 16.18 -9.33 -8.33
CA THR A 206 15.88 -8.26 -7.37
C THR A 206 14.66 -7.44 -7.73
N ARG A 207 14.34 -7.31 -9.02
CA ARG A 207 13.09 -6.71 -9.49
C ARG A 207 12.62 -7.41 -10.75
N ILE A 208 11.30 -7.57 -10.90
CA ILE A 208 10.71 -8.07 -12.15
C ILE A 208 9.45 -7.29 -12.49
N MET A 209 9.24 -7.04 -13.78
CA MET A 209 8.00 -6.49 -14.32
C MET A 209 7.43 -7.48 -15.35
N PRO A 210 6.62 -8.46 -14.90
CA PRO A 210 6.11 -9.51 -15.78
C PRO A 210 5.02 -8.99 -16.73
N GLY A 211 4.24 -7.99 -16.31
CA GLY A 211 3.20 -7.38 -17.14
C GLY A 211 3.76 -6.21 -17.94
N GLU A 212 4.06 -6.42 -19.22
CA GLU A 212 4.45 -5.36 -20.14
C GLU A 212 3.34 -4.30 -20.32
N VAL A 213 3.74 -3.10 -20.71
CA VAL A 213 2.80 -2.14 -21.27
C VAL A 213 2.26 -2.71 -22.59
N PRO A 214 0.93 -2.76 -22.82
CA PRO A 214 0.37 -3.48 -23.96
C PRO A 214 1.00 -3.11 -25.30
N GLY A 215 1.61 -4.09 -25.96
CA GLY A 215 2.23 -3.92 -27.29
C GLY A 215 3.56 -3.16 -27.29
N ARG A 216 4.24 -3.07 -26.14
CA ARG A 216 5.54 -2.40 -25.99
C ARG A 216 6.71 -3.37 -25.90
N SER A 217 6.52 -4.66 -25.59
CA SER A 217 7.62 -5.64 -25.45
C SER A 217 8.67 -5.16 -24.44
N ASN A 218 8.20 -4.57 -23.34
CA ASN A 218 9.04 -3.93 -22.34
C ASN A 218 8.92 -4.59 -20.96
N ASP A 219 8.50 -5.85 -20.89
CA ASP A 219 8.73 -6.69 -19.72
C ASP A 219 10.23 -6.80 -19.44
N TRP A 220 10.58 -7.00 -18.17
CA TRP A 220 11.98 -7.03 -17.77
C TRP A 220 12.18 -7.74 -16.43
N PHE A 221 13.42 -8.16 -16.21
CA PHE A 221 13.91 -8.61 -14.92
C PHE A 221 15.28 -8.00 -14.64
N GLU A 222 15.60 -7.85 -13.36
CA GLU A 222 16.88 -7.33 -12.89
C GLU A 222 17.63 -8.39 -12.11
N ILE A 223 18.92 -8.50 -12.43
CA ILE A 223 19.89 -9.31 -11.70
C ILE A 223 20.85 -8.34 -11.00
N SER A 224 21.00 -8.51 -9.69
CA SER A 224 21.90 -7.70 -8.86
C SER A 224 23.05 -8.55 -8.34
N ASN A 225 24.25 -7.96 -8.31
CA ASN A 225 25.41 -8.47 -7.61
C ASN A 225 25.55 -7.75 -6.25
N THR A 226 25.28 -8.45 -5.16
CA THR A 226 25.38 -7.97 -3.78
C THR A 226 26.77 -8.19 -3.18
N GLY A 227 27.66 -8.88 -3.88
CA GLY A 227 29.03 -9.12 -3.46
C GLY A 227 29.95 -7.91 -3.64
N GLU A 228 31.10 -7.95 -2.97
CA GLU A 228 32.15 -6.93 -3.08
C GLU A 228 33.07 -7.11 -4.32
N GLN A 229 32.84 -8.15 -5.13
CA GLN A 229 33.64 -8.49 -6.30
C GLN A 229 32.79 -8.50 -7.57
N GLU A 230 33.41 -8.18 -8.71
CA GLU A 230 32.76 -8.30 -10.01
C GLU A 230 32.50 -9.78 -10.31
N VAL A 231 31.30 -10.07 -10.83
CA VAL A 231 30.88 -11.43 -11.17
C VAL A 231 30.61 -11.52 -12.67
N ASP A 232 31.22 -12.51 -13.32
CA ASP A 232 30.95 -12.87 -14.71
C ASP A 232 29.99 -14.07 -14.74
N ILE A 233 28.75 -13.83 -15.14
CA ILE A 233 27.71 -14.88 -15.20
C ILE A 233 27.50 -15.41 -16.62
N SER A 234 28.50 -15.26 -17.49
CA SER A 234 28.48 -15.86 -18.83
C SER A 234 28.39 -17.39 -18.74
N GLY A 235 27.52 -17.99 -19.56
CA GLY A 235 27.21 -19.41 -19.57
C GLY A 235 26.15 -19.85 -18.55
N TRP A 236 25.73 -18.98 -17.63
CA TRP A 236 24.62 -19.27 -16.72
C TRP A 236 23.29 -19.29 -17.49
N ASN A 237 22.27 -19.94 -16.92
CA ASN A 237 20.95 -20.05 -17.53
C ASN A 237 19.89 -19.31 -16.73
N VAL A 238 19.03 -18.56 -17.43
CA VAL A 238 17.74 -18.10 -16.96
C VAL A 238 16.68 -19.06 -17.50
N THR A 239 16.10 -19.87 -16.62
CA THR A 239 15.10 -20.88 -16.97
C THR A 239 13.72 -20.40 -16.56
N LYS A 240 12.82 -20.25 -17.54
CA LYS A 240 11.40 -19.99 -17.29
C LYS A 240 10.64 -21.30 -17.21
N ILE A 241 9.92 -21.52 -16.12
CA ILE A 241 9.04 -22.68 -15.95
C ILE A 241 7.59 -22.24 -16.15
N GLY A 242 6.88 -22.98 -17.00
CA GLY A 242 5.47 -22.75 -17.25
C GLY A 242 4.74 -24.01 -17.72
N PRO A 243 3.43 -23.92 -18.00
CA PRO A 243 2.60 -25.06 -18.38
C PRO A 243 3.08 -25.81 -19.64
N SER A 244 3.84 -25.14 -20.52
CA SER A 244 4.42 -25.71 -21.73
C SER A 244 5.75 -26.45 -21.52
N GLY A 245 6.26 -26.50 -20.28
CA GLY A 245 7.59 -27.00 -19.95
C GLY A 245 8.62 -25.88 -19.72
N PRO A 246 9.86 -26.23 -19.31
CA PRO A 246 10.92 -25.26 -19.09
C PRO A 246 11.41 -24.67 -20.42
N PHE A 247 11.71 -23.38 -20.42
CA PHE A 247 12.40 -22.66 -21.49
C PHE A 247 13.74 -22.16 -20.95
N HIS A 248 14.84 -22.62 -21.53
CA HIS A 248 16.19 -22.29 -21.09
C HIS A 248 16.76 -21.17 -21.96
N SER A 249 17.24 -20.11 -21.31
CA SER A 249 17.93 -18.99 -21.95
C SER A 249 19.33 -18.86 -21.37
N THR A 250 20.35 -19.05 -22.18
CA THR A 250 21.75 -18.99 -21.74
C THR A 250 22.27 -17.56 -21.85
N ILE A 251 22.92 -17.07 -20.81
CA ILE A 251 23.59 -15.77 -20.80
C ILE A 251 24.87 -15.90 -21.63
N ILE A 252 24.93 -15.21 -22.76
CA ILE A 252 26.06 -15.27 -23.70
C ILE A 252 27.27 -14.53 -23.14
N SER A 253 27.03 -13.31 -22.63
CA SER A 253 28.05 -12.49 -22.00
C SER A 253 27.41 -11.47 -21.06
N LEU A 254 27.73 -11.55 -19.77
CA LEU A 254 27.31 -10.54 -18.81
C LEU A 254 28.23 -10.48 -17.59
N GLN A 255 28.76 -9.28 -17.34
CA GLN A 255 29.57 -8.97 -16.16
C GLN A 255 28.84 -7.94 -15.32
N ILE A 256 28.73 -8.21 -14.02
CA ILE A 256 28.01 -7.34 -13.08
C ILE A 256 29.02 -6.85 -12.04
N PRO A 257 29.33 -5.54 -12.01
CA PRO A 257 30.20 -4.95 -11.00
C PRO A 257 29.71 -5.22 -9.56
N PRO A 258 30.59 -5.10 -8.55
CA PRO A 258 30.19 -5.17 -7.15
C PRO A 258 29.05 -4.18 -6.82
N LEU A 259 28.11 -4.60 -5.97
CA LEU A 259 27.03 -3.75 -5.46
C LEU A 259 26.23 -3.03 -6.56
N SER A 260 26.04 -3.70 -7.69
CA SER A 260 25.37 -3.13 -8.86
C SER A 260 24.35 -4.07 -9.44
N SER A 261 23.46 -3.53 -10.27
CA SER A 261 22.38 -4.29 -10.91
C SER A 261 22.35 -4.06 -12.40
N VAL A 262 21.79 -5.04 -13.11
CA VAL A 262 21.56 -4.97 -14.55
C VAL A 262 20.10 -5.32 -14.83
N VAL A 263 19.41 -4.41 -15.51
CA VAL A 263 18.06 -4.62 -16.04
C VAL A 263 18.16 -5.18 -17.46
N ILE A 264 17.42 -6.25 -17.74
CA ILE A 264 17.38 -6.91 -19.04
C ILE A 264 15.95 -6.87 -19.57
N SER A 265 15.76 -6.34 -20.77
CA SER A 265 14.44 -6.22 -21.42
C SER A 265 14.52 -6.56 -22.91
N GLU A 266 13.45 -7.09 -23.49
CA GLU A 266 13.36 -7.33 -24.93
C GLU A 266 13.40 -6.01 -25.73
N ASN A 267 12.87 -4.92 -25.16
CA ASN A 267 12.88 -3.60 -25.79
C ASN A 267 13.28 -2.49 -24.81
N PRO A 268 14.59 -2.27 -24.61
CA PRO A 268 15.09 -1.22 -23.71
C PRO A 268 14.63 0.19 -24.08
N TYR A 269 14.43 0.47 -25.37
CA TYR A 269 13.97 1.79 -25.81
C TYR A 269 12.55 2.08 -25.32
N ASN A 270 11.65 1.11 -25.42
CA ASN A 270 10.28 1.27 -24.92
C ASN A 270 10.24 1.32 -23.39
N LEU A 271 11.06 0.52 -22.71
CA LEU A 271 11.17 0.57 -21.25
C LEU A 271 11.66 1.94 -20.75
N LEU A 272 12.68 2.50 -21.39
CA LEU A 272 13.19 3.84 -21.06
C LEU A 272 12.11 4.91 -21.30
N LEU A 273 11.34 4.81 -22.40
CA LEU A 273 10.28 5.76 -22.70
C LEU A 273 9.10 5.70 -21.73
N ASP A 274 8.70 4.50 -21.31
CA ASP A 274 7.50 4.32 -20.46
C ASP A 274 7.82 4.50 -18.98
N GLY A 275 9.01 4.09 -18.54
CA GLY A 275 9.36 4.00 -17.12
C GLY A 275 10.62 4.73 -16.70
N GLY A 276 11.40 5.30 -17.63
CA GLY A 276 12.69 5.92 -17.31
C GLY A 276 13.77 4.92 -16.89
N ILE A 277 13.58 3.62 -17.14
CA ILE A 277 14.49 2.55 -16.73
C ILE A 277 15.46 2.24 -17.88
N GLU A 278 16.76 2.39 -17.62
CA GLU A 278 17.81 1.96 -18.54
C GLU A 278 18.00 0.44 -18.46
N ALA A 279 18.07 -0.22 -19.61
CA ALA A 279 18.19 -1.66 -19.70
C ALA A 279 19.10 -2.11 -20.84
N ILE A 280 19.61 -3.33 -20.74
CA ILE A 280 20.32 -4.02 -21.80
C ILE A 280 19.32 -4.79 -22.66
N ASP A 281 19.56 -4.80 -23.97
CA ASP A 281 18.76 -5.57 -24.93
C ASP A 281 18.98 -7.07 -24.70
N ALA A 282 17.92 -7.77 -24.30
CA ALA A 282 17.94 -9.20 -24.04
C ALA A 282 18.50 -10.01 -25.22
N ASN A 283 18.28 -9.57 -26.46
CA ASN A 283 18.76 -10.26 -27.66
C ASN A 283 20.29 -10.18 -27.83
N GLN A 284 20.98 -9.31 -27.08
CA GLN A 284 22.44 -9.17 -27.13
C GLN A 284 23.13 -9.99 -26.05
N VAL A 285 22.47 -10.24 -24.91
CA VAL A 285 23.08 -10.90 -23.74
C VAL A 285 22.52 -12.29 -23.48
N LEU A 286 21.39 -12.66 -24.08
CA LEU A 286 20.77 -13.98 -23.93
C LEU A 286 20.69 -14.72 -25.27
N SER A 287 20.80 -16.04 -25.24
CA SER A 287 20.63 -16.90 -26.43
C SER A 287 19.24 -16.76 -27.06
N ALA A 288 18.23 -16.53 -26.23
CA ALA A 288 16.90 -16.10 -26.62
C ALA A 288 16.18 -15.46 -25.40
N PRO A 289 15.50 -14.31 -25.52
CA PRO A 289 14.80 -13.70 -24.39
C PRO A 289 13.73 -14.63 -23.80
N PRO A 290 13.71 -14.89 -22.48
CA PRO A 290 12.63 -15.63 -21.86
C PRO A 290 11.42 -14.72 -21.72
N TRP A 291 10.44 -14.82 -22.63
CA TRP A 291 9.20 -14.02 -22.53
C TRP A 291 8.56 -14.20 -21.15
N LEU A 292 8.40 -13.11 -20.38
CA LEU A 292 7.75 -13.21 -19.08
C LEU A 292 6.25 -13.44 -19.28
N VAL A 293 5.65 -14.23 -18.39
CA VAL A 293 4.20 -14.42 -18.39
C VAL A 293 3.62 -13.40 -17.43
N ASN A 294 2.56 -12.69 -17.82
CA ASN A 294 2.01 -11.60 -16.98
C ASN A 294 1.62 -12.07 -15.56
N SER A 295 1.25 -13.34 -15.40
CA SER A 295 0.96 -13.98 -14.12
C SER A 295 1.21 -15.48 -14.22
N GLY A 296 1.56 -16.13 -13.11
CA GLY A 296 1.73 -17.57 -13.05
C GLY A 296 3.11 -18.05 -13.52
N GLY A 297 4.11 -17.18 -13.43
CA GLY A 297 5.46 -17.44 -13.91
C GLY A 297 6.39 -17.92 -12.80
N SER A 298 7.40 -18.70 -13.21
CA SER A 298 8.54 -19.03 -12.36
C SER A 298 9.83 -18.87 -13.16
N LEU A 299 10.85 -18.27 -12.55
CA LEU A 299 12.19 -18.12 -13.12
C LEU A 299 13.21 -18.74 -12.17
N ILE A 300 14.21 -19.40 -12.75
CA ILE A 300 15.40 -19.93 -12.05
C ILE A 300 16.63 -19.35 -12.73
N LEU A 301 17.52 -18.75 -11.96
CA LEU A 301 18.89 -18.46 -12.37
C LEU A 301 19.76 -19.65 -11.94
N SER A 302 20.47 -20.29 -12.86
CA SER A 302 21.27 -21.47 -12.56
C SER A 302 22.65 -21.42 -13.22
N GLU A 303 23.64 -21.97 -12.53
CA GLU A 303 24.98 -22.18 -13.07
C GLU A 303 25.00 -23.16 -14.26
N PRO A 304 26.10 -23.20 -15.05
CA PRO A 304 26.26 -24.17 -16.14
C PRO A 304 26.19 -25.63 -15.70
N ASN A 305 26.51 -25.92 -14.43
CA ASN A 305 26.44 -27.25 -13.83
C ASN A 305 24.99 -27.68 -13.46
N GLY A 306 24.02 -26.77 -13.62
CA GLY A 306 22.60 -26.97 -13.30
C GLY A 306 22.17 -26.59 -11.89
N THR A 307 23.07 -26.12 -11.02
CA THR A 307 22.74 -25.65 -9.67
C THR A 307 21.94 -24.36 -9.73
N ALA A 308 20.76 -24.33 -9.08
CA ALA A 308 19.98 -23.11 -8.93
C ALA A 308 20.68 -22.14 -7.96
N ILE A 309 20.83 -20.89 -8.40
CA ILE A 309 21.45 -19.80 -7.65
C ILE A 309 20.39 -18.90 -7.02
N ASP A 310 19.34 -18.57 -7.77
CA ASP A 310 18.21 -17.82 -7.24
C ASP A 310 16.96 -18.17 -8.02
N SER A 311 15.80 -18.04 -7.39
CA SER A 311 14.51 -18.28 -8.04
C SER A 311 13.43 -17.30 -7.60
N ILE A 312 12.46 -17.12 -8.47
CA ILE A 312 11.26 -16.34 -8.18
C ILE A 312 10.04 -17.03 -8.77
N VAL A 313 8.95 -17.07 -7.98
CA VAL A 313 7.65 -17.60 -8.40
C VAL A 313 6.59 -16.56 -8.11
N TYR A 314 5.79 -16.16 -9.10
CA TYR A 314 4.81 -15.07 -8.95
C TYR A 314 3.46 -15.38 -9.59
N GLY A 315 2.40 -14.77 -9.05
CA GLY A 315 1.06 -14.79 -9.65
C GLY A 315 0.44 -16.18 -9.77
N GLY A 316 0.69 -17.06 -8.79
CA GLY A 316 0.22 -18.45 -8.80
C GLY A 316 1.05 -19.39 -9.70
N GLY A 317 2.32 -19.06 -9.93
CA GLY A 317 3.24 -19.88 -10.72
C GLY A 317 3.54 -21.25 -10.08
N ILE A 318 4.21 -22.12 -10.83
CA ILE A 318 4.63 -23.43 -10.31
C ILE A 318 5.69 -23.20 -9.26
N ALA A 319 5.33 -23.42 -7.99
CA ALA A 319 6.20 -23.17 -6.83
C ALA A 319 7.09 -24.37 -6.46
N GLU A 320 6.82 -25.55 -7.02
CA GLU A 320 7.64 -26.76 -6.85
C GLU A 320 8.88 -26.70 -7.78
N ILE A 321 9.76 -25.73 -7.54
CA ILE A 321 11.00 -25.50 -8.30
C ILE A 321 12.22 -25.47 -7.37
N GLU A 322 13.41 -25.70 -7.92
CA GLU A 322 14.66 -25.63 -7.16
C GLU A 322 14.96 -24.17 -6.78
N GLY A 323 15.40 -23.90 -5.55
CA GLY A 323 15.67 -22.54 -5.06
C GLY A 323 14.43 -21.74 -4.64
N TRP A 324 13.26 -22.38 -4.46
CA TRP A 324 12.06 -21.72 -3.94
C TRP A 324 11.35 -22.57 -2.86
N VAL A 325 10.82 -21.90 -1.85
CA VAL A 325 10.12 -22.48 -0.70
C VAL A 325 8.81 -21.73 -0.48
N GLY A 326 7.71 -22.48 -0.36
CA GLY A 326 6.39 -21.91 -0.08
C GLY A 326 5.61 -21.54 -1.35
N PRO A 327 4.50 -20.79 -1.21
CA PRO A 327 3.65 -20.43 -2.33
C PRO A 327 4.31 -19.40 -3.26
N ALA A 328 3.71 -19.18 -4.42
CA ALA A 328 4.05 -18.08 -5.31
C ALA A 328 3.73 -16.72 -4.66
N ILE A 329 4.47 -15.68 -5.02
CA ILE A 329 4.22 -14.29 -4.61
C ILE A 329 2.80 -13.89 -4.97
N SER A 330 2.12 -13.29 -3.98
CA SER A 330 0.81 -12.67 -4.11
C SER A 330 0.93 -11.34 -4.83
N VAL A 331 0.35 -11.27 -6.02
CA VAL A 331 0.41 -10.07 -6.87
C VAL A 331 -0.64 -9.06 -6.38
N PRO A 332 -0.26 -7.81 -6.06
CA PRO A 332 -1.20 -6.77 -5.62
C PRO A 332 -2.19 -6.39 -6.72
N GLY A 333 -3.43 -6.09 -6.31
CA GLY A 333 -4.49 -5.63 -7.20
C GLY A 333 -4.92 -6.68 -8.23
N ASP A 334 -5.19 -6.23 -9.46
CA ASP A 334 -5.61 -7.08 -10.58
C ASP A 334 -4.42 -7.64 -11.39
N GLY A 335 -3.17 -7.36 -10.98
CA GLY A 335 -1.97 -7.70 -11.76
C GLY A 335 -1.86 -6.92 -13.08
N SER A 336 -2.44 -5.72 -13.14
CA SER A 336 -2.41 -4.85 -14.33
C SER A 336 -0.99 -4.56 -14.85
N PRO A 337 -0.85 -4.29 -16.15
CA PRO A 337 0.39 -3.86 -16.79
C PRO A 337 1.20 -2.83 -15.99
N GLY A 338 2.53 -2.99 -16.03
CA GLY A 338 3.49 -2.07 -15.42
C GLY A 338 3.75 -2.31 -13.94
N LEU A 339 3.17 -3.34 -13.32
CA LEU A 339 3.46 -3.69 -11.93
C LEU A 339 4.86 -4.31 -11.80
N ILE A 340 5.67 -3.76 -10.89
CA ILE A 340 7.03 -4.21 -10.59
C ILE A 340 7.04 -4.84 -9.20
N LEU A 341 7.37 -6.13 -9.14
CA LEU A 341 7.66 -6.84 -7.89
C LEU A 341 9.10 -6.58 -7.52
N MET A 342 9.36 -6.28 -6.24
CA MET A 342 10.70 -5.95 -5.76
C MET A 342 11.04 -6.81 -4.54
N ARG A 343 12.28 -7.29 -4.52
CA ARG A 343 12.85 -7.96 -3.35
C ARG A 343 13.25 -6.89 -2.32
N GLY A 344 12.84 -7.07 -1.07
CA GLY A 344 13.09 -6.12 0.01
C GLY A 344 12.50 -4.74 -0.29
N LEU A 345 13.24 -3.72 0.10
CA LEU A 345 12.88 -2.32 -0.20
C LEU A 345 13.31 -1.87 -1.61
N GLY A 346 14.06 -2.71 -2.34
CA GLY A 346 14.63 -2.36 -3.66
C GLY A 346 15.87 -1.46 -3.60
N CYS A 347 16.50 -1.30 -2.43
CA CYS A 347 17.65 -0.42 -2.20
C CYS A 347 18.86 -1.15 -1.59
N GLY A 348 19.24 -2.29 -2.17
CA GLY A 348 20.41 -3.06 -1.75
C GLY A 348 20.17 -4.04 -0.59
N ASP A 349 19.09 -3.87 0.16
CA ASP A 349 18.58 -4.88 1.09
C ASP A 349 17.72 -5.91 0.34
N TYR A 350 18.30 -7.08 0.11
CA TYR A 350 17.72 -8.16 -0.68
C TYR A 350 17.62 -9.43 0.17
N PRO A 351 16.59 -9.52 1.04
CA PRO A 351 16.35 -10.72 1.84
C PRO A 351 16.18 -11.94 0.94
N ASP A 352 16.57 -13.09 1.45
CA ASP A 352 16.67 -14.32 0.66
C ASP A 352 16.38 -15.53 1.52
N THR A 353 15.09 -15.65 1.85
CA THR A 353 14.49 -16.81 2.49
C THR A 353 14.05 -17.85 1.45
N ASP A 354 14.39 -17.63 0.18
CA ASP A 354 13.93 -18.39 -0.99
C ASP A 354 12.40 -18.42 -1.08
N SER A 355 11.70 -17.36 -0.64
CA SER A 355 10.23 -17.40 -0.52
C SER A 355 9.55 -16.09 -0.88
N GLY A 356 8.21 -16.15 -0.97
CA GLY A 356 7.38 -14.99 -1.30
C GLY A 356 7.56 -13.81 -0.35
N SER A 357 7.92 -14.04 0.93
CA SER A 357 8.11 -12.97 1.92
C SER A 357 9.23 -12.01 1.56
N ASP A 358 10.22 -12.45 0.76
CA ASP A 358 11.30 -11.56 0.33
C ASP A 358 10.81 -10.49 -0.64
N TRP A 359 9.68 -10.71 -1.30
CA TRP A 359 9.14 -9.89 -2.38
C TRP A 359 7.82 -9.20 -2.01
N GLU A 360 7.13 -9.73 -1.01
CA GLU A 360 5.94 -9.15 -0.41
C GLU A 360 6.35 -8.16 0.68
N ILE A 361 7.14 -7.15 0.32
CA ILE A 361 7.54 -6.02 1.19
C ILE A 361 7.12 -4.70 0.53
N ARG A 362 7.58 -4.47 -0.70
CA ARG A 362 7.24 -3.27 -1.47
C ARG A 362 7.01 -3.62 -2.94
N TRP A 363 6.03 -2.99 -3.56
CA TRP A 363 5.89 -2.96 -5.02
C TRP A 363 5.83 -1.52 -5.51
N ILE A 364 6.15 -1.36 -6.79
CA ILE A 364 5.96 -0.10 -7.49
C ILE A 364 5.34 -0.37 -8.86
N ARG A 365 5.03 0.69 -9.57
CA ARG A 365 4.60 0.63 -10.96
C ARG A 365 5.61 1.37 -11.83
N ILE A 366 5.67 0.98 -13.09
CA ILE A 366 6.52 1.60 -14.10
C ILE A 366 6.35 3.13 -14.10
N GLY A 367 7.47 3.85 -14.08
CA GLY A 367 7.51 5.31 -13.94
C GLY A 367 7.57 5.83 -12.50
N ALA A 368 7.49 4.96 -11.50
CA ALA A 368 7.76 5.33 -10.10
C ALA A 368 9.27 5.44 -9.85
N SER A 369 9.64 6.34 -8.95
CA SER A 369 10.99 6.49 -8.43
C SER A 369 11.41 5.32 -7.52
N THR A 370 12.73 5.16 -7.39
CA THR A 370 13.38 4.33 -6.37
C THR A 370 14.59 5.09 -5.80
N PHE A 371 14.32 6.10 -4.96
CA PHE A 371 15.40 6.83 -4.29
C PHE A 371 16.03 5.96 -3.19
N CYS A 372 17.34 5.71 -3.29
CA CYS A 372 18.09 4.85 -2.35
C CYS A 372 19.23 5.59 -1.64
N ASP A 373 19.18 6.92 -1.57
CA ASP A 373 20.14 7.76 -0.86
C ASP A 373 19.86 7.85 0.66
N GLY A 374 18.75 7.27 1.13
CA GLY A 374 18.29 7.29 2.52
C GLY A 374 17.67 8.61 2.98
N GLY A 375 17.77 9.68 2.19
CA GLY A 375 17.23 11.00 2.52
C GLY A 375 17.93 11.75 3.66
N ASP A 376 19.01 11.22 4.24
CA ASP A 376 19.72 11.86 5.35
C ASP A 376 20.36 13.20 4.93
N PHE A 377 20.24 14.22 5.77
CA PHE A 377 20.82 15.54 5.50
C PHE A 377 21.45 16.19 6.73
N MET A 378 22.39 17.09 6.45
CA MET A 378 22.97 18.04 7.38
C MET A 378 22.96 19.43 6.73
N THR A 379 22.41 20.42 7.41
CA THR A 379 22.36 21.78 6.90
C THR A 379 23.61 22.59 7.29
N GLU A 380 23.75 23.77 6.72
CA GLU A 380 24.81 24.73 6.98
C GLU A 380 24.71 25.32 8.40
N ASN A 381 25.82 25.80 8.97
CA ASN A 381 25.83 26.32 10.36
C ASN A 381 24.98 27.59 10.57
N ASP A 382 24.70 28.33 9.50
CA ASP A 382 23.90 29.55 9.46
C ASP A 382 22.49 29.31 8.90
N SER A 383 22.07 28.04 8.79
CA SER A 383 20.69 27.69 8.42
C SER A 383 19.70 28.23 9.44
N ARG A 384 18.46 28.41 8.98
CA ARG A 384 17.37 28.90 9.83
C ARG A 384 16.12 28.05 9.61
N ALA A 385 15.39 27.78 10.68
CA ALA A 385 14.13 27.04 10.64
C ALA A 385 12.99 27.84 11.27
N ILE A 386 11.79 27.70 10.72
CA ILE A 386 10.54 28.24 11.27
C ILE A 386 9.59 27.06 11.46
N ALA A 387 9.13 26.85 12.69
CA ALA A 387 7.95 26.03 12.96
C ALA A 387 6.71 26.87 12.62
N SER A 388 5.96 26.44 11.61
CA SER A 388 4.88 27.21 11.01
C SER A 388 3.56 26.47 11.20
N ILE A 389 2.68 27.06 12.02
CA ILE A 389 1.52 26.35 12.59
C ILE A 389 0.23 26.93 12.01
N GLY A 390 -0.61 26.09 11.40
CA GLY A 390 -1.92 26.47 10.89
C GLY A 390 -2.99 26.30 11.99
N PRO A 391 -3.92 27.25 12.18
CA PRO A 391 -4.12 28.51 11.42
C PRO A 391 -3.38 29.74 12.00
N ASP A 392 -2.49 29.55 12.98
CA ASP A 392 -1.93 30.63 13.80
C ASP A 392 -0.90 31.52 13.08
N THR A 393 0.13 30.92 12.46
CA THR A 393 1.23 31.61 11.76
C THR A 393 1.41 31.17 10.31
N ALA A 394 0.87 30.01 9.91
CA ALA A 394 1.16 29.39 8.61
C ALA A 394 0.96 30.33 7.41
N PHE A 395 -0.14 31.10 7.41
CA PHE A 395 -0.42 32.05 6.32
C PHE A 395 0.62 33.18 6.24
N SER A 396 0.99 33.77 7.37
CA SER A 396 1.92 34.91 7.39
C SER A 396 3.35 34.49 7.04
N ASP A 397 3.78 33.32 7.51
CA ASP A 397 5.08 32.74 7.19
C ASP A 397 5.18 32.43 5.69
N LEU A 398 4.14 31.83 5.10
CA LEU A 398 4.13 31.45 3.70
C LEU A 398 4.08 32.66 2.75
N ILE A 399 3.27 33.68 3.06
CA ILE A 399 3.25 34.94 2.30
C ILE A 399 4.63 35.62 2.31
N GLN A 400 5.31 35.63 3.47
CA GLN A 400 6.67 36.18 3.57
C GLN A 400 7.68 35.35 2.76
N TRP A 401 7.56 34.03 2.79
CA TRP A 401 8.41 33.12 2.03
C TRP A 401 8.29 33.35 0.52
N ILE A 402 7.06 33.42 -0.03
CA ILE A 402 6.82 33.71 -1.45
C ILE A 402 7.31 35.11 -1.84
N ASN A 403 7.05 36.12 -0.99
CA ASN A 403 7.46 37.49 -1.27
C ASN A 403 8.98 37.67 -1.24
N GLY A 404 9.69 36.81 -0.50
CA GLY A 404 11.14 36.79 -0.41
C GLY A 404 11.86 36.11 -1.58
N ALA A 405 11.14 35.54 -2.56
CA ALA A 405 11.73 34.86 -3.71
C ALA A 405 12.39 35.83 -4.71
N GLU A 406 13.57 35.46 -5.22
CA GLU A 406 14.36 36.29 -6.15
C GLU A 406 14.58 35.65 -7.52
N ASN A 407 14.66 34.32 -7.62
CA ASN A 407 15.02 33.56 -8.81
C ASN A 407 13.94 32.58 -9.23
N ASP A 408 13.56 31.65 -8.36
CA ASP A 408 12.64 30.55 -8.69
C ASP A 408 11.81 30.05 -7.50
N ILE A 409 10.65 29.48 -7.79
CA ILE A 409 9.80 28.73 -6.86
C ILE A 409 9.34 27.45 -7.57
N HIS A 410 9.70 26.30 -7.00
CA HIS A 410 9.10 25.01 -7.33
C HIS A 410 8.05 24.66 -6.27
N LEU A 411 6.89 24.14 -6.68
CA LEU A 411 5.78 23.85 -5.78
C LEU A 411 5.00 22.61 -6.24
N HIS A 412 4.83 21.65 -5.34
CA HIS A 412 3.94 20.49 -5.53
C HIS A 412 2.80 20.56 -4.53
N LEU A 413 1.56 20.43 -5.02
CA LEU A 413 0.36 20.50 -4.21
C LEU A 413 -0.72 19.55 -4.72
N TYR A 414 -1.42 18.91 -3.79
CA TYR A 414 -2.67 18.21 -4.11
C TYR A 414 -3.81 19.19 -4.41
N GLN A 415 -3.99 20.18 -3.53
CA GLN A 415 -4.98 21.24 -3.69
C GLN A 415 -4.36 22.65 -3.66
N PHE A 416 -4.68 23.46 -4.68
CA PHE A 416 -4.24 24.87 -4.83
C PHE A 416 -5.40 25.77 -5.24
N MET A 417 -5.95 26.52 -4.26
CA MET A 417 -7.18 27.30 -4.42
C MET A 417 -7.23 28.54 -3.52
N SER A 418 -6.12 29.01 -2.95
CA SER A 418 -6.10 30.25 -2.16
C SER A 418 -5.92 31.48 -3.06
N PRO A 419 -6.85 32.44 -3.08
CA PRO A 419 -6.71 33.69 -3.84
C PRO A 419 -5.49 34.50 -3.43
N ASP A 420 -5.24 34.62 -2.13
CA ASP A 420 -4.11 35.36 -1.57
C ASP A 420 -2.76 34.79 -2.02
N LEU A 421 -2.58 33.46 -1.90
CA LEU A 421 -1.33 32.80 -2.30
C LEU A 421 -1.16 32.78 -3.83
N THR A 422 -2.25 32.68 -4.58
CA THR A 422 -2.20 32.78 -6.05
C THR A 422 -1.72 34.17 -6.48
N ASN A 423 -2.28 35.23 -5.89
CA ASN A 423 -1.84 36.59 -6.18
C ASN A 423 -0.38 36.84 -5.77
N ALA A 424 0.08 36.24 -4.67
CA ALA A 424 1.48 36.32 -4.25
C ALA A 424 2.43 35.68 -5.28
N LEU A 425 2.08 34.50 -5.82
CA LEU A 425 2.84 33.84 -6.88
C LEU A 425 2.80 34.63 -8.20
N VAL A 426 1.63 35.12 -8.62
CA VAL A 426 1.52 36.00 -9.81
C VAL A 426 2.42 37.23 -9.64
N SER A 427 2.40 37.85 -8.46
CA SER A 427 3.28 38.98 -8.14
C SER A 427 4.76 38.61 -8.17
N ALA A 428 5.13 37.36 -7.84
CA ALA A 428 6.51 36.88 -7.96
C ALA A 428 6.93 36.73 -9.44
N ILE A 429 6.06 36.16 -10.27
CA ILE A 429 6.28 36.04 -11.71
C ILE A 429 6.44 37.42 -12.36
N GLU A 430 5.61 38.40 -11.97
CA GLU A 430 5.75 39.79 -12.43
C GLU A 430 7.07 40.46 -12.01
N ARG A 431 7.66 40.03 -10.88
CA ARG A 431 9.01 40.45 -10.46
C ARG A 431 10.13 39.75 -11.23
N GLY A 432 9.81 38.70 -11.99
CA GLY A 432 10.77 37.92 -12.78
C GLY A 432 11.20 36.60 -12.14
N VAL A 433 10.50 36.13 -11.09
CA VAL A 433 10.72 34.81 -10.47
C VAL A 433 10.12 33.73 -11.37
N GLU A 434 10.88 32.68 -11.66
CA GLU A 434 10.38 31.52 -12.39
C GLU A 434 9.53 30.65 -11.46
N VAL A 435 8.30 30.30 -11.84
CA VAL A 435 7.41 29.47 -10.99
C VAL A 435 7.08 28.17 -11.71
N THR A 436 7.40 27.04 -11.09
CA THR A 436 7.00 25.69 -11.50
C THR A 436 6.01 25.12 -10.50
N LEU A 437 4.82 24.75 -10.97
CA LEU A 437 3.71 24.25 -10.16
C LEU A 437 3.25 22.89 -10.68
N LEU A 438 3.39 21.83 -9.87
CA LEU A 438 2.84 20.50 -10.14
C LEU A 438 1.58 20.28 -9.30
N LEU A 439 0.47 19.93 -9.95
CA LEU A 439 -0.83 19.70 -9.33
C LEU A 439 -1.39 18.30 -9.62
N GLU A 440 -2.25 17.82 -8.72
CA GLU A 440 -3.08 16.64 -8.98
C GLU A 440 -4.24 16.99 -9.92
N GLU A 441 -4.42 16.24 -11.01
CA GLU A 441 -5.56 16.43 -11.92
C GLU A 441 -6.86 15.87 -11.31
N GLY A 442 -6.77 14.71 -10.65
CA GLY A 442 -7.89 13.91 -10.16
C GLY A 442 -8.21 14.10 -8.68
N ILE A 443 -8.28 15.35 -8.18
CA ILE A 443 -8.66 15.58 -6.78
C ILE A 443 -10.05 14.99 -6.48
N LEU A 444 -10.19 14.35 -5.31
CA LEU A 444 -11.42 13.71 -4.87
C LEU A 444 -12.38 14.73 -4.26
N ASP A 445 -13.00 15.55 -5.11
CA ASP A 445 -13.89 16.62 -4.69
C ASP A 445 -14.98 16.89 -5.74
N GLY A 446 -15.92 17.77 -5.41
CA GLY A 446 -16.98 18.19 -6.31
C GLY A 446 -16.45 18.93 -7.55
N SER A 447 -17.24 18.92 -8.62
CA SER A 447 -16.87 19.57 -9.88
C SER A 447 -16.55 21.06 -9.75
N SER A 448 -17.18 21.77 -8.80
CA SER A 448 -16.86 23.18 -8.50
C SER A 448 -15.46 23.36 -7.94
N THR A 449 -14.99 22.45 -7.09
CA THR A 449 -13.67 22.51 -6.48
C THR A 449 -12.59 22.22 -7.52
N ILE A 450 -12.82 21.21 -8.37
CA ILE A 450 -11.95 20.89 -9.51
C ILE A 450 -11.85 22.10 -10.45
N ASP A 451 -12.98 22.72 -10.78
CA ASP A 451 -13.02 23.91 -11.63
C ASP A 451 -12.26 25.08 -11.00
N ASN A 452 -12.37 25.26 -9.68
CA ASN A 452 -11.65 26.28 -8.94
C ASN A 452 -10.13 26.07 -9.01
N GLN A 453 -9.64 24.86 -8.74
CA GLN A 453 -8.22 24.52 -8.88
C GLN A 453 -7.70 24.80 -10.30
N ARG A 454 -8.47 24.41 -11.32
CA ARG A 454 -8.12 24.69 -12.72
C ARG A 454 -8.03 26.18 -13.00
N GLY A 455 -8.90 27.00 -12.40
CA GLY A 455 -8.86 28.44 -12.55
C GLY A 455 -7.66 29.10 -11.90
N HIS A 456 -7.33 28.70 -10.67
CA HIS A 456 -6.10 29.15 -10.00
C HIS A 456 -4.85 28.74 -10.78
N ALA A 457 -4.80 27.50 -11.27
CA ALA A 457 -3.73 27.00 -12.13
C ALA A 457 -3.64 27.79 -13.45
N GLN A 458 -4.78 28.11 -14.08
CA GLN A 458 -4.83 28.92 -15.30
C GLN A 458 -4.28 30.32 -15.06
N ALA A 459 -4.54 30.94 -13.90
CA ALA A 459 -4.00 32.26 -13.58
C ALA A 459 -2.47 32.26 -13.47
N ILE A 460 -1.88 31.22 -12.87
CA ILE A 460 -0.41 31.04 -12.83
C ILE A 460 0.15 30.83 -14.24
N HIS A 461 -0.51 29.98 -15.04
CA HIS A 461 -0.12 29.72 -16.42
C HIS A 461 -0.16 31.00 -17.28
N ASP A 462 -1.23 31.79 -17.17
CA ASP A 462 -1.42 33.04 -17.91
C ASP A 462 -0.42 34.13 -17.51
N ALA A 463 0.03 34.12 -16.24
CA ALA A 463 1.10 35.00 -15.75
C ALA A 463 2.48 34.60 -16.29
N GLY A 464 2.65 33.37 -16.78
CA GLY A 464 3.89 32.85 -17.36
C GLY A 464 4.57 31.74 -16.55
N GLY A 465 3.94 31.22 -15.50
CA GLY A 465 4.42 30.07 -14.75
C GLY A 465 4.30 28.75 -15.52
N LEU A 466 5.21 27.82 -15.25
CA LEU A 466 5.12 26.44 -15.74
C LEU A 466 4.17 25.66 -14.84
N VAL A 467 3.00 25.28 -15.36
CA VAL A 467 2.04 24.46 -14.66
C VAL A 467 2.04 23.04 -15.25
N LEU A 468 2.22 22.05 -14.39
CA LEU A 468 2.25 20.63 -14.68
C LEU A 468 1.11 19.92 -13.92
N TRP A 469 0.65 18.80 -14.46
CA TRP A 469 -0.37 17.97 -13.87
C TRP A 469 0.11 16.53 -13.77
N MET A 470 -0.03 15.93 -12.59
CA MET A 470 -0.01 14.48 -12.44
C MET A 470 -1.38 13.94 -12.83
N GLU A 471 -1.42 13.00 -13.77
CA GLU A 471 -2.64 12.40 -14.31
C GLU A 471 -2.48 10.89 -14.52
N ASP A 472 -3.60 10.15 -14.53
CA ASP A 472 -3.60 8.72 -14.79
C ASP A 472 -3.49 8.41 -16.29
N PRO A 473 -2.39 7.77 -16.76
CA PRO A 473 -2.22 7.48 -18.17
C PRO A 473 -3.20 6.41 -18.66
N SER A 474 -3.95 6.67 -19.72
CA SER A 474 -5.02 5.76 -20.20
C SER A 474 -4.64 4.32 -20.58
N GLN A 475 -3.35 4.01 -20.72
CA GLN A 475 -2.85 2.70 -21.21
C GLN A 475 -2.25 1.81 -20.11
N ILE A 476 -1.85 2.40 -18.98
CA ILE A 476 -1.18 1.73 -17.86
C ILE A 476 -1.68 2.36 -16.56
N SER A 477 -1.66 1.66 -15.45
CA SER A 477 -1.97 2.33 -14.18
C SER A 477 -0.85 3.30 -13.82
N SER A 478 -1.23 4.52 -13.40
CA SER A 478 -0.27 5.51 -12.89
C SER A 478 0.66 4.94 -11.81
N PRO A 479 1.96 5.33 -11.83
CA PRO A 479 2.90 4.93 -10.79
C PRO A 479 2.42 5.32 -9.40
N TYR A 480 1.83 6.51 -9.29
CA TYR A 480 1.26 7.05 -8.06
C TYR A 480 -0.24 7.22 -8.20
N ARG A 481 -1.00 7.01 -7.12
CA ARG A 481 -2.44 7.27 -7.09
C ARG A 481 -2.72 8.77 -7.13
N TYR A 482 -1.96 9.56 -6.38
CA TYR A 482 -2.06 11.03 -6.37
C TYR A 482 -0.68 11.66 -6.13
N ILE A 483 -0.46 12.88 -6.64
CA ILE A 483 0.53 13.81 -6.07
C ILE A 483 -0.05 14.43 -4.80
N HIS A 484 0.33 13.88 -3.65
CA HIS A 484 -0.18 14.30 -2.36
C HIS A 484 0.87 15.00 -1.48
N SER A 485 2.06 15.25 -2.01
CA SER A 485 3.02 16.16 -1.39
C SER A 485 2.46 17.58 -1.28
N LYS A 486 2.88 18.29 -0.22
CA LYS A 486 2.73 19.74 -0.08
C LYS A 486 4.09 20.31 0.27
N VAL A 487 4.86 20.55 -0.77
CA VAL A 487 6.28 20.88 -0.70
C VAL A 487 6.62 21.97 -1.69
N GLY A 488 7.50 22.88 -1.30
CA GLY A 488 8.04 23.89 -2.18
C GLY A 488 9.51 24.16 -1.91
N VAL A 489 10.20 24.61 -2.95
CA VAL A 489 11.58 25.09 -2.88
C VAL A 489 11.62 26.47 -3.50
N LYS A 490 12.33 27.39 -2.85
CA LYS A 490 12.52 28.77 -3.28
C LYS A 490 14.01 29.05 -3.44
N ASP A 491 14.38 29.56 -4.60
CA ASP A 491 15.73 30.02 -4.97
C ASP A 491 16.83 28.96 -4.82
N SER A 492 16.47 27.67 -4.78
CA SER A 492 17.38 26.56 -4.40
C SER A 492 18.08 26.75 -3.03
N GLU A 493 17.51 27.57 -2.14
CA GLU A 493 18.10 27.98 -0.86
C GLU A 493 17.15 27.77 0.33
N SER A 494 15.85 27.59 0.09
CA SER A 494 14.85 27.48 1.16
C SER A 494 13.74 26.50 0.78
N ILE A 495 13.29 25.70 1.74
CA ILE A 495 12.21 24.73 1.57
C ILE A 495 10.97 25.11 2.38
N TRP A 496 9.82 24.61 1.95
CA TRP A 496 8.57 24.56 2.72
C TRP A 496 8.00 23.14 2.61
N ILE A 497 7.70 22.48 3.72
CA ILE A 497 7.05 21.16 3.78
C ILE A 497 5.88 21.24 4.76
N SER A 498 4.73 20.68 4.39
CA SER A 498 3.49 20.84 5.17
C SER A 498 2.57 19.61 5.16
N SER A 499 1.75 19.51 6.19
CA SER A 499 0.58 18.62 6.24
C SER A 499 -0.65 19.17 5.49
N GLY A 500 -0.61 20.45 5.14
CA GLY A 500 -1.72 21.25 4.66
C GLY A 500 -1.64 21.68 3.20
N ASN A 501 -2.81 21.83 2.57
CA ASN A 501 -2.94 22.31 1.19
C ASN A 501 -2.95 23.85 1.12
N TRP A 502 -2.77 24.42 -0.07
CA TRP A 502 -2.92 25.86 -0.28
C TRP A 502 -4.37 26.22 -0.58
N LYS A 503 -5.20 26.17 0.46
CA LYS A 503 -6.61 26.59 0.45
C LYS A 503 -6.95 27.25 1.78
N ASP A 504 -8.00 28.05 1.81
CA ASP A 504 -8.31 28.88 2.98
C ASP A 504 -8.68 28.07 4.23
N THR A 505 -9.18 26.83 4.08
CA THR A 505 -9.41 25.96 5.25
C THR A 505 -8.13 25.41 5.88
N SER A 506 -6.98 25.48 5.19
CA SER A 506 -5.68 24.98 5.65
C SER A 506 -4.75 26.13 6.06
N VAL A 507 -4.64 27.15 5.20
CA VAL A 507 -3.84 28.36 5.41
C VAL A 507 -4.73 29.61 5.35
N PRO A 508 -5.67 29.77 6.30
CA PRO A 508 -6.62 30.87 6.30
C PRO A 508 -5.95 32.24 6.56
N PRO A 509 -6.32 33.29 5.82
CA PRO A 509 -5.91 34.66 6.12
C PRO A 509 -6.56 35.23 7.39
N ASP A 510 -7.72 34.70 7.80
CA ASP A 510 -8.48 35.14 8.99
C ASP A 510 -8.19 34.32 10.26
N ARG A 511 -7.27 33.36 10.17
CA ARG A 511 -6.84 32.45 11.24
C ARG A 511 -7.92 31.49 11.75
N VAL A 512 -8.93 31.19 10.93
CA VAL A 512 -9.95 30.18 11.26
C VAL A 512 -9.85 29.01 10.27
N GLY A 513 -9.39 27.85 10.74
CA GLY A 513 -9.18 26.71 9.84
C GLY A 513 -8.70 25.45 10.54
N ASN A 514 -8.10 24.54 9.78
CA ASN A 514 -7.64 23.26 10.28
C ASN A 514 -6.34 23.43 11.09
N ARG A 515 -6.14 22.53 12.07
CA ARG A 515 -4.83 22.36 12.69
C ARG A 515 -3.88 21.62 11.75
N GLU A 516 -2.77 22.26 11.41
CA GLU A 516 -1.76 21.75 10.48
C GLU A 516 -0.35 22.17 10.90
N TRP A 517 0.65 21.34 10.59
CA TRP A 517 2.06 21.65 10.82
C TRP A 517 2.80 21.84 9.51
N SER A 518 3.65 22.86 9.49
CA SER A 518 4.56 23.15 8.39
C SER A 518 5.93 23.52 8.92
N LEU A 519 6.94 23.31 8.10
CA LEU A 519 8.30 23.74 8.34
C LEU A 519 8.78 24.56 7.16
N ILE A 520 9.37 25.73 7.46
CA ILE A 520 10.20 26.46 6.49
C ILE A 520 11.64 26.37 6.97
N MET A 521 12.56 26.05 6.06
CA MET A 521 13.98 25.96 6.40
C MET A 521 14.86 26.55 5.29
N ASP A 522 15.74 27.47 5.66
CA ASP A 522 16.77 28.02 4.80
C ASP A 522 18.01 27.12 4.87
N SER A 523 18.29 26.40 3.79
CA SER A 523 19.47 25.57 3.59
C SER A 523 19.62 25.20 2.11
N GLU A 524 20.78 25.52 1.52
CA GLU A 524 21.10 25.13 0.12
C GLU A 524 21.18 23.62 -0.02
N ASN A 525 21.86 22.93 0.91
CA ASN A 525 22.00 21.48 0.88
C ASN A 525 20.64 20.77 0.90
N LEU A 526 19.75 21.17 1.80
CA LEU A 526 18.43 20.56 1.90
C LEU A 526 17.54 20.92 0.71
N ALA A 527 17.57 22.18 0.25
CA ALA A 527 16.81 22.61 -0.93
C ALA A 527 17.21 21.82 -2.18
N ASN A 528 18.51 21.57 -2.39
CA ASN A 528 18.98 20.73 -3.49
C ASN A 528 18.55 19.26 -3.36
N LEU A 529 18.50 18.72 -2.13
CA LEU A 529 17.99 17.38 -1.89
C LEU A 529 16.50 17.28 -2.24
N VAL A 530 15.68 18.24 -1.80
CA VAL A 530 14.25 18.29 -2.15
C VAL A 530 14.06 18.48 -3.66
N LEU A 531 14.82 19.38 -4.29
CA LEU A 531 14.79 19.57 -5.75
C LEU A 531 15.14 18.30 -6.52
N SER A 532 16.00 17.42 -5.98
CA SER A 532 16.30 16.14 -6.64
C SER A 532 15.07 15.24 -6.75
N ARG A 533 14.19 15.26 -5.74
CA ARG A 533 12.88 14.56 -5.76
C ARG A 533 11.93 15.27 -6.71
N MET A 534 11.87 16.60 -6.64
CA MET A 534 10.95 17.38 -7.47
C MET A 534 11.28 17.30 -8.96
N ALA A 535 12.56 17.26 -9.33
CA ALA A 535 12.99 17.12 -10.72
C ALA A 535 12.53 15.80 -11.36
N TRP A 536 12.38 14.73 -10.57
CA TRP A 536 11.79 13.48 -11.05
C TRP A 536 10.30 13.65 -11.35
N ASP A 537 9.56 14.22 -10.40
CA ASP A 537 8.11 14.40 -10.50
C ASP A 537 7.72 15.46 -11.55
N GLU A 538 8.61 16.41 -11.86
CA GLU A 538 8.40 17.45 -12.90
C GLU A 538 8.82 17.01 -14.31
N ASN A 539 9.38 15.80 -14.47
CA ASN A 539 9.87 15.32 -15.74
C ASN A 539 8.73 15.01 -16.71
N GLN A 540 8.52 15.90 -17.68
CA GLN A 540 7.48 15.76 -18.73
C GLN A 540 7.69 14.58 -19.70
N ASN A 541 8.81 13.85 -19.60
CA ASN A 541 8.96 12.59 -20.32
C ASN A 541 8.22 11.43 -19.62
N HIS A 542 7.83 11.59 -18.35
CA HIS A 542 7.02 10.61 -17.67
C HIS A 542 5.57 10.67 -18.16
N LEU A 543 4.99 9.51 -18.47
CA LEU A 543 3.66 9.40 -19.07
C LEU A 543 2.51 9.95 -18.20
N HIS A 544 2.73 10.04 -16.89
CA HIS A 544 1.77 10.54 -15.91
C HIS A 544 1.92 12.03 -15.65
N ILE A 545 2.85 12.72 -16.33
CA ILE A 545 3.09 14.16 -16.17
C ILE A 545 2.74 14.88 -17.47
N SER A 546 1.83 15.85 -17.40
CA SER A 546 1.47 16.66 -18.56
C SER A 546 1.53 18.17 -18.29
N PRO A 547 2.00 18.97 -19.26
CA PRO A 547 1.93 20.41 -19.14
C PRO A 547 0.50 20.91 -19.24
N HIS A 548 0.23 22.04 -18.59
CA HIS A 548 -1.05 22.74 -18.64
C HIS A 548 -1.46 23.07 -20.09
N GLN A 549 -2.72 22.81 -20.42
CA GLN A 549 -3.27 22.81 -21.79
C GLN A 549 -4.76 23.14 -21.73
N THR A 550 -5.40 23.36 -22.87
CA THR A 550 -6.83 23.76 -22.95
C THR A 550 -7.80 22.81 -22.22
N ARG A 551 -7.48 21.52 -22.08
CA ARG A 551 -8.33 20.57 -21.32
C ARG A 551 -8.30 20.81 -19.80
N HIS A 552 -7.25 21.50 -19.32
CA HIS A 552 -7.05 21.85 -17.91
C HIS A 552 -7.58 23.25 -17.58
N SER A 553 -8.13 23.97 -18.57
CA SER A 553 -8.72 25.29 -18.35
C SER A 553 -10.01 25.18 -17.53
N PRO A 554 -10.33 26.20 -16.71
CA PRO A 554 -11.60 26.24 -15.98
C PRO A 554 -12.79 26.45 -16.92
N SER A 555 -13.99 26.39 -16.36
CA SER A 555 -15.23 26.80 -17.02
C SER A 555 -15.17 28.27 -17.47
N VAL A 556 -15.99 28.61 -18.47
CA VAL A 556 -15.97 29.94 -19.10
C VAL A 556 -16.47 31.05 -18.15
N ASP A 557 -17.26 30.68 -17.16
CA ASP A 557 -17.85 31.54 -16.15
C ASP A 557 -17.08 31.57 -14.82
N TRP A 558 -15.98 30.82 -14.72
CA TRP A 558 -15.10 30.90 -13.56
C TRP A 558 -14.40 32.25 -13.46
N GLU A 559 -14.41 32.83 -12.26
CA GLU A 559 -13.66 34.02 -11.88
C GLU A 559 -12.99 33.76 -10.53
N MET A 560 -11.74 34.18 -10.38
CA MET A 560 -11.04 34.09 -9.10
C MET A 560 -11.67 35.03 -8.08
N GLU A 561 -11.84 34.56 -6.85
CA GLU A 561 -12.25 35.43 -5.74
C GLU A 561 -11.18 36.50 -5.45
N GLU A 562 -11.62 37.63 -4.89
CA GLU A 562 -10.71 38.70 -4.51
C GLU A 562 -9.88 38.28 -3.29
N PRO A 563 -8.57 38.59 -3.25
CA PRO A 563 -7.73 38.31 -2.10
C PRO A 563 -8.18 39.12 -0.88
N SER A 564 -7.76 38.66 0.29
CA SER A 564 -8.14 39.26 1.57
C SER A 564 -7.65 40.70 1.72
N GLU A 565 -8.51 41.58 2.23
CA GLU A 565 -8.13 42.97 2.49
C GLU A 565 -7.18 43.06 3.71
N ALA A 566 -5.89 43.28 3.46
CA ALA A 566 -4.87 43.56 4.48
C ALA A 566 -4.78 42.50 5.60
N PRO A 567 -4.37 41.27 5.28
CA PRO A 567 -4.24 40.20 6.27
C PRO A 567 -3.25 40.56 7.38
N GLU A 568 -3.50 40.09 8.60
CA GLU A 568 -2.62 40.31 9.76
C GLU A 568 -1.33 39.49 9.65
N ILE A 569 -0.27 40.10 9.13
CA ILE A 569 1.06 39.49 9.03
C ILE A 569 1.82 39.66 10.35
N SER A 570 2.21 38.53 10.95
CA SER A 570 3.11 38.45 12.11
C SER A 570 4.57 38.30 11.69
N GLU A 571 5.50 38.70 12.56
CA GLU A 571 6.93 38.39 12.37
C GLU A 571 7.17 36.89 12.61
N SER A 572 7.95 36.26 11.72
CA SER A 572 8.34 34.86 11.85
C SER A 572 9.36 34.66 12.97
N VAL A 573 9.25 33.53 13.68
CA VAL A 573 10.19 33.11 14.73
C VAL A 573 11.20 32.15 14.12
N PHE A 574 12.48 32.51 14.19
CA PHE A 574 13.57 31.71 13.62
C PHE A 574 14.36 30.98 14.70
N HIS A 575 14.66 29.71 14.42
CA HIS A 575 15.68 28.93 15.09
C HIS A 575 16.91 28.91 14.19
N GLU A 576 18.07 29.32 14.70
CA GLU A 576 19.33 29.41 13.93
C GLU A 576 20.29 28.28 14.33
N GLY A 577 20.94 27.66 13.36
CA GLY A 577 21.96 26.64 13.60
C GLY A 577 22.07 25.63 12.46
N ALA A 578 22.98 24.67 12.61
CA ALA A 578 22.99 23.48 11.77
C ALA A 578 21.92 22.51 12.26
N PHE A 579 21.13 21.99 11.32
CA PHE A 579 20.10 21.00 11.56
C PHE A 579 20.50 19.67 10.90
N SER A 580 19.99 18.59 11.46
CA SER A 580 20.17 17.24 10.92
C SER A 580 18.84 16.53 10.90
N GLY A 581 18.67 15.62 9.96
CA GLY A 581 17.41 14.92 9.81
C GLY A 581 17.37 14.02 8.59
N LYS A 582 16.15 13.62 8.23
CA LYS A 582 15.87 12.79 7.07
C LYS A 582 14.72 13.38 6.26
N LEU A 583 14.92 13.54 4.95
CA LEU A 583 13.85 13.78 3.99
C LEU A 583 13.17 12.44 3.72
N ILE A 584 11.86 12.41 3.89
CA ILE A 584 11.05 11.22 3.74
C ILE A 584 10.16 11.37 2.51
N THR A 585 10.05 10.34 1.70
CA THR A 585 9.35 10.33 0.42
C THR A 585 8.57 9.03 0.24
N CYS A 586 7.25 9.12 0.00
CA CYS A 586 6.45 7.93 -0.31
C CYS A 586 6.31 7.71 -1.81
N PRO A 587 6.21 6.44 -2.27
CA PRO A 587 6.34 5.20 -1.49
C PRO A 587 7.80 4.73 -1.35
N ASP A 588 8.79 5.60 -1.59
CA ASP A 588 10.23 5.27 -1.63
C ASP A 588 10.80 4.74 -0.32
N ASP A 589 10.88 5.61 0.69
CA ASP A 589 11.59 5.35 1.94
C ASP A 589 10.71 5.62 3.17
N CYS A 590 9.44 5.97 2.97
CA CYS A 590 8.63 6.53 4.04
C CYS A 590 8.23 5.57 5.15
N VAL A 591 7.75 4.37 4.80
CA VAL A 591 7.39 3.36 5.81
C VAL A 591 8.60 2.99 6.65
N GLY A 592 9.73 2.68 6.00
CA GLY A 592 10.98 2.34 6.69
C GLY A 592 11.47 3.48 7.60
N SER A 593 11.40 4.73 7.13
CA SER A 593 11.83 5.89 7.92
C SER A 593 10.95 6.17 9.13
N ILE A 594 9.62 5.99 9.02
CA ILE A 594 8.69 6.13 10.14
C ILE A 594 8.91 5.01 11.17
N VAL A 595 9.05 3.76 10.69
CA VAL A 595 9.33 2.60 11.55
C VAL A 595 10.67 2.76 12.27
N GLU A 596 11.71 3.24 11.57
CA GLU A 596 13.02 3.53 12.17
C GLU A 596 12.91 4.62 13.24
N MET A 597 12.21 5.71 12.95
CA MET A 597 11.95 6.80 13.90
C MET A 597 11.27 6.28 15.18
N ILE A 598 10.20 5.49 15.05
CA ILE A 598 9.47 4.89 16.18
C ILE A 598 10.34 3.88 16.92
N SER A 599 11.06 3.03 16.20
CA SER A 599 11.93 2.00 16.80
C SER A 599 13.09 2.61 17.59
N SER A 600 13.54 3.80 17.20
CA SER A 600 14.63 4.52 17.87
C SER A 600 14.21 5.30 19.13
N SER A 601 12.92 5.47 19.39
CA SER A 601 12.42 6.25 20.55
C SER A 601 12.78 5.61 21.88
N GLU A 602 13.15 6.42 22.87
CA GLU A 602 13.55 5.97 24.21
C GLU A 602 12.59 6.39 25.33
N ILE A 603 11.84 7.47 25.16
CA ILE A 603 11.08 8.15 26.24
C ILE A 603 9.61 8.29 25.87
N SER A 604 9.31 8.94 24.75
CA SER A 604 7.92 9.27 24.39
C SER A 604 7.71 9.45 22.89
N ILE A 605 6.50 9.16 22.43
CA ILE A 605 6.01 9.43 21.08
C ILE A 605 4.67 10.15 21.19
N ASP A 606 4.61 11.37 20.67
CA ASP A 606 3.39 12.15 20.54
C ASP A 606 2.95 12.20 19.07
N LEU A 607 1.81 11.63 18.74
CA LEU A 607 1.26 11.50 17.39
C LEU A 607 0.08 12.44 17.19
N SER A 608 0.14 13.27 16.15
CA SER A 608 -0.93 14.18 15.75
C SER A 608 -1.27 13.90 14.28
N VAL A 609 -2.25 13.01 14.08
CA VAL A 609 -2.54 12.44 12.75
C VAL A 609 -4.02 12.53 12.43
N GLN A 610 -4.33 12.76 11.15
CA GLN A 610 -5.70 12.83 10.68
C GLN A 610 -6.46 11.52 10.90
N TYR A 611 -5.81 10.40 10.63
CA TYR A 611 -6.25 9.04 10.93
C TYR A 611 -5.02 8.11 10.96
N LEU A 612 -5.20 6.92 11.52
CA LEU A 612 -4.21 5.85 11.58
C LEU A 612 -4.93 4.55 11.20
N ASP A 613 -4.65 4.00 10.02
CA ASP A 613 -5.27 2.75 9.60
C ASP A 613 -4.68 1.60 10.43
N LEU A 614 -5.50 0.67 10.90
CA LEU A 614 -5.03 -0.50 11.63
C LEU A 614 -4.54 -1.59 10.66
N ASP A 615 -5.24 -1.76 9.54
CA ASP A 615 -4.99 -2.83 8.58
C ASP A 615 -4.40 -2.30 7.26
N TRP A 616 -3.28 -2.87 6.82
CA TRP A 616 -2.69 -2.58 5.50
C TRP A 616 -2.81 -3.77 4.56
N TYR A 617 -3.27 -3.51 3.34
CA TYR A 617 -3.71 -4.59 2.45
C TYR A 617 -2.63 -5.22 1.56
N TRP A 618 -1.34 -4.83 1.64
CA TRP A 618 -0.30 -5.59 0.91
C TRP A 618 1.11 -5.49 1.50
N GLY A 619 1.83 -6.62 1.49
CA GLY A 619 3.29 -6.72 1.66
C GLY A 619 3.85 -6.47 3.06
N PHE A 620 3.02 -6.35 4.09
CA PHE A 620 3.53 -6.20 5.45
C PHE A 620 2.87 -7.14 6.46
N GLY A 621 1.82 -7.87 6.08
CA GLY A 621 0.99 -8.56 7.06
C GLY A 621 0.24 -7.52 7.90
N GLU A 622 0.54 -7.45 9.20
CA GLU A 622 0.04 -6.37 10.08
C GLU A 622 0.68 -5.02 9.69
N ASN A 623 0.02 -3.91 10.03
CA ASN A 623 0.57 -2.58 9.74
C ASN A 623 1.92 -2.40 10.48
N PRO A 624 3.05 -2.20 9.78
CA PRO A 624 4.38 -2.13 10.38
C PRO A 624 4.56 -0.91 11.28
N ILE A 625 3.76 0.15 11.08
CA ILE A 625 3.72 1.30 11.98
C ILE A 625 3.05 0.92 13.31
N ILE A 626 1.94 0.16 13.26
CA ILE A 626 1.26 -0.32 14.48
C ILE A 626 2.15 -1.27 15.26
N GLU A 627 2.81 -2.21 14.57
CA GLU A 627 3.78 -3.13 15.19
C GLU A 627 4.92 -2.34 15.86
N ALA A 628 5.51 -1.37 15.17
CA ALA A 628 6.59 -0.54 15.73
C ALA A 628 6.14 0.26 16.96
N LEU A 629 4.91 0.79 16.95
CA LEU A 629 4.33 1.52 18.09
C LEU A 629 4.09 0.58 19.28
N HIS A 630 3.53 -0.61 19.03
CA HIS A 630 3.32 -1.62 20.07
C HIS A 630 4.63 -2.06 20.70
N ASP A 631 5.66 -2.28 19.88
CA ASP A 631 7.00 -2.61 20.34
C ASP A 631 7.61 -1.47 21.17
N ALA A 632 7.44 -0.21 20.76
CA ALA A 632 7.88 0.94 21.54
C ALA A 632 7.19 1.01 22.90
N ALA A 633 5.87 0.84 22.94
CA ALA A 633 5.09 0.81 24.17
C ALA A 633 5.53 -0.35 25.08
N THR A 634 5.79 -1.54 24.53
CA THR A 634 6.31 -2.71 25.25
C THR A 634 7.71 -2.46 25.83
N ARG A 635 8.54 -1.65 25.16
CA ARG A 635 9.84 -1.18 25.71
C ARG A 635 9.68 -0.16 26.84
N GLY A 636 8.47 0.35 27.08
CA GLY A 636 8.16 1.34 28.12
C GLY A 636 8.17 2.80 27.63
N VAL A 637 8.12 3.02 26.32
CA VAL A 637 7.96 4.36 25.73
C VAL A 637 6.50 4.81 25.90
N GLN A 638 6.28 6.03 26.38
CA GLN A 638 4.94 6.59 26.47
C GLN A 638 4.42 6.98 25.08
N ILE A 639 3.18 6.61 24.75
CA ILE A 639 2.58 6.99 23.46
C ILE A 639 1.28 7.77 23.67
N ARG A 640 1.23 8.98 23.10
CA ARG A 640 0.04 9.83 23.09
C ARG A 640 -0.41 10.07 21.66
N LEU A 641 -1.65 9.74 21.35
CA LEU A 641 -2.22 9.84 20.00
C LEU A 641 -3.42 10.78 19.98
N ILE A 642 -3.37 11.79 19.12
CA ILE A 642 -4.51 12.65 18.79
C ILE A 642 -4.99 12.33 17.38
N LEU A 643 -6.28 12.02 17.27
CA LEU A 643 -7.00 11.72 16.03
C LEU A 643 -8.02 12.81 15.69
N ASN A 644 -8.49 12.82 14.44
CA ASN A 644 -9.48 13.77 13.99
C ASN A 644 -10.91 13.41 14.47
N GLY A 645 -11.46 14.21 15.37
CA GLY A 645 -12.84 14.06 15.85
C GLY A 645 -13.93 14.26 14.79
N PHE A 646 -13.65 15.03 13.73
CA PHE A 646 -14.67 15.43 12.76
C PHE A 646 -15.30 14.27 11.98
N TYR A 647 -14.57 13.16 11.78
CA TYR A 647 -15.04 11.99 11.03
C TYR A 647 -15.34 10.78 11.91
N ALA A 648 -15.13 10.85 13.22
CA ALA A 648 -15.22 9.71 14.13
C ALA A 648 -16.62 9.05 14.21
N GLU A 649 -17.68 9.77 13.82
CA GLU A 649 -19.03 9.20 13.72
C GLU A 649 -19.26 8.35 12.45
N TRP A 650 -18.48 8.60 11.39
CA TRP A 650 -18.66 8.01 10.06
C TRP A 650 -17.58 6.99 9.72
N ASP A 651 -16.45 7.07 10.43
CA ASP A 651 -15.28 6.23 10.27
C ASP A 651 -15.05 5.44 11.55
N GLU A 652 -15.51 4.18 11.55
CA GLU A 652 -15.40 3.28 12.70
C GLU A 652 -13.93 2.98 13.04
N GLU A 653 -13.00 3.07 12.07
CA GLU A 653 -11.58 2.75 12.26
C GLU A 653 -10.89 3.77 13.20
N ILE A 654 -11.34 5.03 13.20
CA ILE A 654 -10.86 6.04 14.15
C ILE A 654 -11.16 5.59 15.59
N ARG A 655 -12.37 5.08 15.84
CA ARG A 655 -12.76 4.59 17.17
C ARG A 655 -12.08 3.28 17.52
N ASP A 656 -11.91 2.38 16.55
CA ASP A 656 -11.18 1.14 16.77
C ASP A 656 -9.72 1.40 17.16
N THR A 657 -9.10 2.43 16.57
CA THR A 657 -7.75 2.88 16.97
C THR A 657 -7.73 3.38 18.42
N ILE A 658 -8.74 4.15 18.84
CA ILE A 658 -8.85 4.60 20.24
C ILE A 658 -9.00 3.40 21.19
N HIS A 659 -9.86 2.44 20.84
CA HIS A 659 -10.05 1.23 21.64
C HIS A 659 -8.77 0.38 21.72
N LEU A 660 -8.01 0.25 20.63
CA LEU A 660 -6.73 -0.46 20.62
C LEU A 660 -5.77 0.15 21.63
N PHE A 661 -5.57 1.47 21.59
CA PHE A 661 -4.65 2.15 22.50
C PHE A 661 -5.14 2.13 23.95
N ASN A 662 -6.42 2.46 24.20
CA ASN A 662 -6.89 2.70 25.55
C ASN A 662 -7.40 1.43 26.25
N THR A 663 -8.09 0.54 25.53
CA THR A 663 -8.68 -0.66 26.12
C THR A 663 -7.76 -1.86 26.05
N ASP A 664 -7.15 -2.13 24.89
CA ASP A 664 -6.24 -3.27 24.74
C ASP A 664 -4.85 -2.94 25.31
N TRP A 665 -4.13 -1.98 24.72
CA TRP A 665 -2.75 -1.69 25.11
C TRP A 665 -2.67 -1.14 26.53
N ASN A 666 -3.41 -0.07 26.86
CA ASN A 666 -3.39 0.51 28.21
C ASN A 666 -4.15 -0.35 29.23
N GLY A 667 -5.45 -0.58 29.01
CA GLY A 667 -6.31 -1.26 29.97
C GLY A 667 -5.97 -2.73 30.22
N THR A 668 -5.70 -3.49 29.15
CA THR A 668 -5.51 -4.95 29.23
C THR A 668 -4.04 -5.33 29.38
N GLN A 669 -3.15 -4.73 28.59
CA GLN A 669 -1.72 -5.04 28.59
C GLN A 669 -0.90 -4.20 29.59
N GLY A 670 -1.44 -3.07 30.05
CA GLY A 670 -0.78 -2.17 31.01
C GLY A 670 0.31 -1.29 30.41
N LEU A 671 0.24 -1.04 29.09
CA LEU A 671 1.17 -0.18 28.36
C LEU A 671 0.83 1.31 28.55
N ASP A 672 1.83 2.19 28.64
CA ASP A 672 1.62 3.64 28.81
C ASP A 672 1.23 4.30 27.47
N THR A 673 0.02 4.01 27.04
CA THR A 673 -0.54 4.43 25.75
C THR A 673 -1.86 5.15 25.99
N THR A 674 -2.13 6.22 25.24
CA THR A 674 -3.40 6.95 25.32
C THR A 674 -3.73 7.57 23.97
N ALA A 675 -4.94 7.33 23.46
CA ALA A 675 -5.49 7.95 22.27
C ALA A 675 -6.72 8.81 22.61
N ARG A 676 -6.93 9.89 21.86
CA ARG A 676 -8.10 10.78 22.00
C ARG A 676 -8.54 11.35 20.66
N LEU A 677 -9.75 11.90 20.61
CA LEU A 677 -10.16 12.81 19.55
C LEU A 677 -9.72 14.24 19.90
N MET A 678 -9.29 15.01 18.89
CA MET A 678 -9.07 16.44 19.08
C MET A 678 -10.41 17.18 19.04
N SER A 679 -10.73 17.90 20.12
CA SER A 679 -11.87 18.82 20.13
C SER A 679 -11.67 20.01 19.18
N THR A 680 -12.77 20.63 18.81
CA THR A 680 -12.82 21.85 18.00
C THR A 680 -12.69 23.11 18.86
N SER A 681 -12.57 24.28 18.23
CA SER A 681 -12.68 25.59 18.90
C SER A 681 -13.09 26.68 17.91
N ASP A 682 -13.34 27.90 18.41
CA ASP A 682 -13.74 29.04 17.57
C ASP A 682 -12.80 29.31 16.40
N ASN A 683 -11.50 29.00 16.52
CA ASN A 683 -10.49 29.19 15.49
C ASN A 683 -9.97 27.90 14.85
N ILE A 684 -10.21 26.73 15.45
CA ILE A 684 -9.75 25.44 14.92
C ILE A 684 -10.94 24.54 14.58
N THR A 685 -11.12 24.27 13.29
CA THR A 685 -12.29 23.54 12.78
C THR A 685 -12.16 22.02 12.87
N LYS A 686 -10.95 21.48 12.69
CA LYS A 686 -10.64 20.04 12.82
C LYS A 686 -9.13 19.79 12.82
N LEU A 687 -8.72 18.58 13.19
CA LEU A 687 -7.35 18.11 13.01
C LEU A 687 -7.11 17.70 11.56
N HIS A 688 -6.09 18.26 10.93
CA HIS A 688 -5.63 17.86 9.59
C HIS A 688 -4.10 17.74 9.53
N ASN A 689 -3.49 17.40 10.66
CA ASN A 689 -2.06 17.20 10.78
C ASN A 689 -1.65 15.75 10.46
N LYS A 690 -0.37 15.56 10.15
CA LYS A 690 0.28 14.27 9.90
C LYS A 690 1.70 14.33 10.45
N GLY A 691 1.82 14.41 11.76
CA GLY A 691 3.08 14.63 12.43
C GLY A 691 3.28 13.76 13.65
N ALA A 692 4.54 13.63 14.05
CA ALA A 692 4.95 12.91 15.24
C ALA A 692 6.10 13.65 15.92
N ILE A 693 6.13 13.64 17.25
CA ILE A 693 7.25 14.14 18.06
C ILE A 693 7.83 12.97 18.83
N VAL A 694 9.15 12.78 18.74
CA VAL A 694 9.87 11.70 19.41
C VAL A 694 10.84 12.27 20.44
N ASP A 695 10.69 11.79 21.68
CA ASP A 695 11.52 12.11 22.86
C ASP A 695 11.64 13.62 23.15
N GLY A 696 10.73 14.44 22.61
CA GLY A 696 10.77 15.91 22.69
C GLY A 696 11.99 16.55 22.01
N SER A 697 12.71 15.79 21.17
CA SER A 697 13.95 16.22 20.52
C SER A 697 13.92 16.10 19.00
N SER A 698 12.98 15.32 18.47
CA SER A 698 12.79 15.15 17.04
C SER A 698 11.34 15.32 16.65
N VAL A 699 11.09 15.86 15.46
CA VAL A 699 9.73 16.08 14.93
C VAL A 699 9.65 15.68 13.46
N LEU A 700 8.61 14.92 13.13
CA LEU A 700 8.19 14.58 11.78
C LEU A 700 7.06 15.52 11.35
N ILE A 701 7.26 16.19 10.22
CA ILE A 701 6.24 17.02 9.55
C ILE A 701 6.11 16.54 8.11
N GLY A 702 4.91 16.30 7.59
CA GLY A 702 4.74 15.93 6.20
C GLY A 702 3.28 15.80 5.77
N SER A 703 3.10 15.34 4.54
CA SER A 703 1.78 15.23 3.92
C SER A 703 1.11 13.86 4.08
N MET A 704 1.87 12.85 4.52
CA MET A 704 1.46 11.45 4.55
C MET A 704 0.45 11.14 5.66
N ASN A 705 -0.77 10.76 5.30
CA ASN A 705 -1.63 10.10 6.28
C ASN A 705 -1.02 8.77 6.72
N TRP A 706 -1.31 8.32 7.93
CA TRP A 706 -0.76 7.07 8.46
C TRP A 706 -1.63 5.89 8.04
N GLY A 707 -1.78 5.73 6.73
CA GLY A 707 -2.62 4.73 6.11
C GLY A 707 -2.06 4.17 4.81
N SER A 708 -2.61 3.05 4.37
CA SER A 708 -2.01 2.23 3.31
C SER A 708 -1.88 2.96 1.97
N SER A 709 -2.87 3.77 1.59
CA SER A 709 -2.82 4.52 0.33
C SER A 709 -1.68 5.55 0.32
N ALA A 710 -1.47 6.26 1.43
CA ALA A 710 -0.41 7.27 1.52
C ALA A 710 0.98 6.61 1.48
N ALA A 711 1.15 5.53 2.25
CA ALA A 711 2.39 4.78 2.34
C ALA A 711 2.78 4.08 1.01
N LEU A 712 1.81 3.47 0.32
CA LEU A 712 2.08 2.52 -0.78
C LEU A 712 1.80 3.08 -2.17
N ARG A 713 0.97 4.13 -2.30
CA ARG A 713 0.46 4.58 -3.60
C ARG A 713 0.59 6.07 -3.84
N ASN A 714 0.51 6.91 -2.82
CA ASN A 714 0.59 8.35 -3.04
C ASN A 714 2.04 8.79 -3.15
N ARG A 715 2.26 9.85 -3.92
CA ARG A 715 3.51 10.60 -3.88
C ARG A 715 3.44 11.60 -2.74
N GLU A 716 4.12 11.31 -1.63
CA GLU A 716 4.13 12.14 -0.41
C GLU A 716 5.56 12.62 -0.11
N MET A 717 5.68 13.74 0.61
CA MET A 717 6.96 14.14 1.20
C MET A 717 6.77 14.58 2.66
N GLY A 718 7.75 14.24 3.49
CA GLY A 718 7.85 14.66 4.87
C GLY A 718 9.30 14.90 5.27
N ILE A 719 9.52 15.45 6.45
CA ILE A 719 10.83 15.74 6.98
C ILE A 719 10.85 15.40 8.47
N LEU A 720 11.82 14.57 8.85
CA LEU A 720 12.19 14.34 10.24
C LEU A 720 13.36 15.24 10.58
N ILE A 721 13.23 16.07 11.62
CA ILE A 721 14.30 16.95 12.11
C ILE A 721 14.67 16.57 13.54
N HIS A 722 15.96 16.58 13.83
CA HIS A 722 16.53 16.41 15.16
C HIS A 722 16.98 17.78 15.71
N ASP A 723 16.05 18.53 16.31
CA ASP A 723 16.36 19.76 17.02
C ASP A 723 15.33 20.05 18.11
N GLN A 724 15.80 20.19 19.36
CA GLN A 724 14.93 20.43 20.51
C GLN A 724 14.26 21.81 20.46
N GLY A 725 14.92 22.82 19.88
CA GLY A 725 14.38 24.18 19.80
C GLY A 725 13.16 24.24 18.89
N VAL A 726 13.29 23.69 17.67
CA VAL A 726 12.20 23.58 16.69
C VAL A 726 11.10 22.66 17.22
N THR A 727 11.47 21.51 17.80
CA THR A 727 10.50 20.54 18.35
C THR A 727 9.63 21.14 19.45
N ALA A 728 10.17 22.04 20.29
CA ALA A 728 9.44 22.64 21.40
C ALA A 728 8.21 23.47 20.97
N GLU A 729 8.24 24.10 19.78
CA GLU A 729 7.09 24.85 19.24
C GLU A 729 5.95 23.90 18.86
N PHE A 730 6.27 22.76 18.24
CA PHE A 730 5.30 21.72 17.92
C PHE A 730 4.80 21.02 19.18
N SER A 731 5.65 20.76 20.17
CA SER A 731 5.24 20.20 21.47
C SER A 731 4.26 21.12 22.20
N THR A 732 4.48 22.43 22.16
CA THR A 732 3.55 23.40 22.77
C THR A 732 2.18 23.32 22.10
N THR A 733 2.15 23.28 20.77
CA THR A 733 0.91 23.13 19.99
C THR A 733 0.23 21.79 20.29
N PHE A 734 0.99 20.70 20.37
CA PHE A 734 0.47 19.38 20.73
C PHE A 734 -0.19 19.40 22.11
N GLU A 735 0.44 20.02 23.13
CA GLU A 735 -0.14 20.13 24.47
C GLU A 735 -1.43 20.95 24.49
N GLU A 736 -1.50 22.03 23.71
CA GLU A 736 -2.74 22.81 23.58
C GLU A 736 -3.88 21.98 22.99
N ASP A 737 -3.59 21.20 21.95
CA ASP A 737 -4.57 20.35 21.29
C ASP A 737 -4.91 19.10 22.12
N TRP A 738 -3.94 18.56 22.87
CA TRP A 738 -4.11 17.46 23.83
C TRP A 738 -5.05 17.88 24.97
N ASN A 739 -4.92 19.09 25.48
CA ASN A 739 -5.73 19.55 26.62
C ASN A 739 -7.04 20.25 26.21
N ARG A 740 -7.32 20.34 24.90
CA ARG A 740 -8.54 20.96 24.39
C ARG A 740 -9.78 20.11 24.71
N VAL A 741 -10.88 20.79 24.98
CA VAL A 741 -12.21 20.21 25.16
C VAL A 741 -13.25 21.09 24.48
N ASP A 742 -14.34 20.50 24.03
CA ASP A 742 -15.56 21.19 23.58
C ASP A 742 -16.81 20.46 24.11
N THR A 743 -17.99 20.96 23.78
CA THR A 743 -19.25 20.43 24.33
C THR A 743 -19.75 19.14 23.66
N GLU A 744 -19.09 18.66 22.61
CA GLU A 744 -19.61 17.59 21.74
C GLU A 744 -18.66 16.40 21.59
N THR A 745 -17.36 16.60 21.76
CA THR A 745 -16.34 15.56 21.62
C THR A 745 -16.52 14.51 22.72
N ASP A 746 -16.62 13.26 22.31
CA ASP A 746 -16.68 12.06 23.14
C ASP A 746 -15.66 11.07 22.56
N SER A 747 -14.47 11.05 23.17
CA SER A 747 -13.31 10.33 22.68
C SER A 747 -13.47 8.82 22.79
N ASP A 748 -14.05 8.31 23.87
CA ASP A 748 -14.18 6.87 24.13
C ASP A 748 -15.56 6.28 23.79
N GLY A 749 -16.48 7.13 23.32
CA GLY A 749 -17.77 6.74 22.76
C GLY A 749 -18.79 6.30 23.80
N ASP A 750 -18.64 6.74 25.05
CA ASP A 750 -19.44 6.28 26.17
C ASP A 750 -20.73 7.10 26.41
N LEU A 751 -20.93 8.14 25.58
CA LEU A 751 -22.01 9.12 25.56
C LEU A 751 -21.91 10.24 26.60
N MET A 752 -20.77 10.35 27.31
CA MET A 752 -20.41 11.49 28.13
C MET A 752 -19.33 12.31 27.40
N PRO A 753 -19.52 13.61 27.16
CA PRO A 753 -18.49 14.40 26.47
C PRO A 753 -17.24 14.64 27.33
N ASP A 754 -16.07 14.68 26.69
CA ASP A 754 -14.75 14.84 27.32
C ASP A 754 -14.68 16.04 28.29
N TYR A 755 -15.38 17.15 28.00
CA TYR A 755 -15.37 18.33 28.86
C TYR A 755 -16.06 18.07 30.21
N TRP A 756 -17.12 17.27 30.21
CA TRP A 756 -17.92 16.99 31.39
C TRP A 756 -17.17 15.99 32.27
N GLU A 757 -16.54 15.01 31.65
CA GLU A 757 -15.67 14.07 32.33
C GLU A 757 -14.45 14.76 32.96
N ASP A 758 -13.77 15.66 32.24
CA ASP A 758 -12.66 16.45 32.78
C ASP A 758 -13.10 17.32 33.97
N LEU A 759 -14.31 17.89 33.92
CA LEU A 759 -14.87 18.71 34.99
C LEU A 759 -15.04 17.92 36.30
N TYR A 760 -15.47 16.66 36.22
CA TYR A 760 -15.75 15.80 37.37
C TYR A 760 -14.63 14.79 37.69
N GLY A 761 -13.53 14.82 36.93
CA GLY A 761 -12.39 13.94 37.13
C GLY A 761 -12.63 12.48 36.73
N LEU A 762 -13.54 12.26 35.78
CA LEU A 762 -13.77 11.00 35.08
C LEU A 762 -12.74 10.81 33.95
N ASN A 763 -12.71 9.64 33.34
CA ASN A 763 -11.71 9.26 32.36
C ASN A 763 -12.21 9.36 30.92
N ARG A 764 -12.03 10.54 30.33
CA ARG A 764 -12.29 10.86 28.92
C ARG A 764 -11.59 10.04 27.82
N HIS A 765 -10.90 8.97 28.17
CA HIS A 765 -10.21 8.12 27.20
C HIS A 765 -10.58 6.64 27.35
N SER A 766 -11.35 6.25 28.36
CA SER A 766 -11.72 4.86 28.55
C SER A 766 -13.03 4.73 29.30
N ALA A 767 -14.07 4.38 28.55
CA ALA A 767 -15.38 3.99 29.03
C ALA A 767 -15.33 2.83 30.04
N ALA A 768 -14.25 2.03 30.03
CA ALA A 768 -14.05 0.94 30.96
C ALA A 768 -13.25 1.38 32.19
N ILE A 769 -13.71 0.97 33.37
CA ILE A 769 -12.92 1.14 34.59
C ILE A 769 -11.85 0.06 34.63
N ILE A 770 -10.60 0.49 34.47
CA ILE A 770 -9.43 -0.39 34.39
C ILE A 770 -9.42 -1.40 35.55
N GLY A 771 -9.34 -2.69 35.18
CA GLY A 771 -9.33 -3.81 36.13
C GLY A 771 -10.71 -4.28 36.60
N THR A 772 -11.80 -3.76 36.03
CA THR A 772 -13.17 -4.20 36.32
C THR A 772 -13.95 -4.50 35.03
N ALA A 773 -15.15 -5.08 35.16
CA ALA A 773 -16.10 -5.24 34.06
C ALA A 773 -17.18 -4.14 34.05
N LEU A 774 -16.98 -3.08 34.85
CA LEU A 774 -17.89 -1.95 34.96
C LEU A 774 -17.47 -0.87 33.98
N SER A 775 -18.47 -0.12 33.52
CA SER A 775 -18.28 1.00 32.62
C SER A 775 -18.50 2.31 33.38
N GLU A 776 -17.73 3.35 33.08
CA GLU A 776 -17.69 4.59 33.86
C GLU A 776 -19.03 5.31 33.87
N GLN A 777 -19.74 5.33 32.74
CA GLN A 777 -21.08 5.89 32.63
C GLN A 777 -22.16 5.17 33.48
N SER A 778 -21.86 3.95 33.96
CA SER A 778 -22.76 3.17 34.84
C SER A 778 -22.47 3.31 36.34
N MET A 779 -21.47 4.13 36.69
CA MET A 779 -21.09 4.39 38.08
C MET A 779 -21.99 5.43 38.72
N ASP A 780 -22.18 5.26 40.02
CA ASP A 780 -22.92 6.15 40.93
C ASP A 780 -21.96 6.46 42.10
N PRO A 781 -21.10 7.49 41.96
CA PRO A 781 -20.03 7.77 42.93
C PRO A 781 -20.51 8.28 44.30
N ASP A 782 -21.64 8.98 44.35
CA ASP A 782 -22.21 9.59 45.56
C ASP A 782 -23.31 8.74 46.21
N LEU A 783 -23.72 7.65 45.56
CA LEU A 783 -24.63 6.60 46.04
C LEU A 783 -26.06 7.08 46.24
N ASP A 784 -26.51 7.98 45.38
CA ASP A 784 -27.82 8.61 45.44
C ASP A 784 -28.88 7.85 44.58
N GLY A 785 -28.40 6.95 43.72
CA GLY A 785 -29.20 6.10 42.83
C GLY A 785 -29.29 6.57 41.38
N LEU A 786 -28.54 7.61 40.98
CA LEU A 786 -28.39 8.06 39.60
C LEU A 786 -26.95 7.76 39.11
N ASP A 787 -26.83 7.25 37.88
CA ASP A 787 -25.51 6.98 37.29
C ASP A 787 -24.97 8.21 36.54
N ASN A 788 -23.65 8.26 36.34
CA ASN A 788 -22.96 9.35 35.66
C ASN A 788 -23.60 9.75 34.31
N LEU A 789 -24.05 8.78 33.51
CA LEU A 789 -24.71 9.10 32.23
C LEU A 789 -26.02 9.87 32.46
N ASN A 790 -26.83 9.39 33.40
CA ASN A 790 -28.10 10.03 33.70
C ASN A 790 -27.93 11.37 34.42
N GLU A 791 -26.87 11.53 35.22
CA GLU A 791 -26.43 12.81 35.79
C GLU A 791 -26.17 13.83 34.66
N PHE A 792 -25.31 13.47 33.70
CA PHE A 792 -25.04 14.31 32.53
C PHE A 792 -26.32 14.66 31.74
N LEU A 793 -27.16 13.66 31.44
CA LEU A 793 -28.40 13.88 30.67
C LEU A 793 -29.41 14.77 31.40
N LEU A 794 -29.40 14.78 32.74
CA LEU A 794 -30.28 15.62 33.55
C LEU A 794 -29.67 16.97 33.94
N GLY A 795 -28.35 17.11 33.87
CA GLY A 795 -27.60 18.30 34.23
C GLY A 795 -27.14 18.34 35.69
N GLY A 796 -27.14 17.19 36.39
CA GLY A 796 -26.71 17.08 37.77
C GLY A 796 -25.19 17.03 37.97
N ASP A 797 -24.77 16.94 39.23
CA ASP A 797 -23.37 16.80 39.66
C ASP A 797 -23.14 15.37 40.19
N PRO A 798 -22.38 14.51 39.48
CA PRO A 798 -22.20 13.09 39.82
C PRO A 798 -21.42 12.85 41.14
N LEU A 799 -21.00 13.92 41.81
CA LEU A 799 -20.29 13.88 43.09
C LEU A 799 -21.15 14.44 44.24
N VAL A 800 -22.38 14.84 43.98
CA VAL A 800 -23.29 15.47 44.94
C VAL A 800 -24.67 14.83 44.87
N ALA A 801 -25.00 14.03 45.89
CA ALA A 801 -26.25 13.25 45.96
C ALA A 801 -27.57 14.06 45.95
N ASP A 802 -27.50 15.39 45.90
CA ASP A 802 -28.60 16.36 45.89
C ASP A 802 -28.06 17.66 45.27
N THR A 803 -28.14 17.74 43.94
CA THR A 803 -27.50 18.80 43.14
C THR A 803 -28.03 20.19 43.46
N ASP A 804 -29.35 20.32 43.64
CA ASP A 804 -29.99 21.62 43.84
C ASP A 804 -30.17 21.99 45.32
N GLY A 805 -29.90 21.04 46.22
CA GLY A 805 -29.91 21.21 47.67
C GLY A 805 -31.32 21.31 48.26
N ASP A 806 -32.33 20.80 47.55
CA ASP A 806 -33.73 20.88 47.93
C ASP A 806 -34.18 19.73 48.85
N CYS A 807 -33.25 18.82 49.20
CA CYS A 807 -33.35 17.60 50.00
C CYS A 807 -34.00 16.37 49.33
N ILE A 808 -34.26 16.41 48.04
CA ILE A 808 -34.56 15.23 47.20
C ILE A 808 -33.24 14.75 46.58
N PHE A 809 -32.93 13.45 46.66
CA PHE A 809 -31.75 12.93 45.96
C PHE A 809 -31.97 12.91 44.44
N ASP A 810 -30.93 13.15 43.66
CA ASP A 810 -30.98 13.27 42.19
C ASP A 810 -31.62 12.01 41.54
N GLY A 811 -31.29 10.83 42.09
CA GLY A 811 -31.90 9.54 41.74
C GLY A 811 -33.43 9.44 41.99
N ASN A 812 -34.02 10.32 42.79
CA ASN A 812 -35.45 10.39 43.09
C ASN A 812 -36.19 11.52 42.37
N GLU A 813 -35.47 12.48 41.81
CA GLU A 813 -36.09 13.64 41.18
C GLU A 813 -36.85 13.34 39.91
N ARG A 814 -36.47 12.30 39.16
CA ARG A 814 -37.26 11.84 38.01
C ARG A 814 -38.69 11.51 38.39
N ASP A 815 -38.87 10.85 39.54
CA ASP A 815 -40.18 10.49 40.08
C ASP A 815 -40.92 11.72 40.59
N PHE A 816 -40.22 12.64 41.26
CA PHE A 816 -40.79 13.91 41.71
C PHE A 816 -41.27 14.77 40.53
N ALA A 817 -40.42 15.00 39.54
CA ALA A 817 -40.75 15.75 38.33
C ALA A 817 -41.98 15.18 37.60
N GLN A 818 -42.10 13.84 37.54
CA GLN A 818 -43.27 13.19 36.98
C GLN A 818 -44.55 13.47 37.81
N SER A 819 -44.43 13.55 39.14
CA SER A 819 -45.55 13.84 40.03
C SER A 819 -46.11 15.26 39.84
N VAL A 820 -45.24 16.23 39.55
CA VAL A 820 -45.59 17.64 39.29
C VAL A 820 -45.75 17.97 37.80
N LEU A 821 -45.65 16.97 36.91
CA LEU A 821 -45.76 17.09 35.45
C LEU A 821 -44.72 18.06 34.84
N ARG A 822 -43.49 18.03 35.36
CA ARG A 822 -42.33 18.80 34.88
C ARG A 822 -41.26 17.89 34.26
N SER A 823 -40.27 18.51 33.63
CA SER A 823 -39.11 17.80 33.08
C SER A 823 -38.16 17.43 34.21
N PRO A 824 -37.59 16.21 34.23
CA PRO A 824 -36.58 15.85 35.21
C PRO A 824 -35.41 16.82 35.30
N ASN A 825 -34.87 17.33 34.19
CA ASN A 825 -33.80 18.35 34.22
C ASN A 825 -34.16 19.65 34.95
N ILE A 826 -35.45 19.95 35.14
CA ILE A 826 -35.85 21.17 35.88
C ILE A 826 -35.85 20.88 37.37
N ALA A 827 -36.25 19.68 37.81
CA ALA A 827 -36.12 19.26 39.19
C ALA A 827 -34.64 19.31 39.59
N MET A 828 -33.78 18.64 38.81
CA MET A 828 -32.32 18.56 38.97
C MET A 828 -31.56 19.86 39.22
N LEU A 829 -32.15 20.98 38.84
CA LEU A 829 -31.47 22.27 38.85
C LEU A 829 -32.24 23.33 39.66
N SER A 830 -33.37 22.98 40.29
CA SER A 830 -34.25 23.97 40.90
C SER A 830 -35.21 23.39 41.94
N GLY A 831 -35.02 23.74 43.20
CA GLY A 831 -35.88 23.31 44.32
C GLY A 831 -37.29 23.94 44.40
N ASP A 832 -37.86 24.37 43.26
CA ASP A 832 -39.27 24.74 43.02
C ASP A 832 -39.55 24.57 41.51
N ALA A 833 -39.43 23.34 41.03
CA ALA A 833 -39.48 22.94 39.63
C ALA A 833 -40.83 23.25 38.96
N ASP A 834 -41.92 23.28 39.73
CA ASP A 834 -43.23 23.63 39.22
C ASP A 834 -43.59 25.11 39.34
N GLU A 835 -42.70 25.92 39.92
CA GLU A 835 -42.80 27.36 40.16
C GLU A 835 -44.07 27.75 40.90
N ASN A 836 -44.55 26.90 41.80
CA ASN A 836 -45.78 27.14 42.55
C ASN A 836 -45.53 27.93 43.86
N GLY A 837 -44.27 28.13 44.22
CA GLY A 837 -43.84 28.87 45.41
C GLY A 837 -43.77 28.03 46.69
N VAL A 838 -43.87 26.71 46.59
CA VAL A 838 -43.61 25.73 47.66
C VAL A 838 -42.36 24.95 47.27
N PRO A 839 -41.30 24.94 48.09
CA PRO A 839 -40.09 24.18 47.79
C PRO A 839 -40.38 22.70 47.52
N ASP A 840 -39.68 22.12 46.57
CA ASP A 840 -39.91 20.76 46.09
C ASP A 840 -39.71 19.71 47.19
N GLY A 841 -38.64 19.81 47.99
CA GLY A 841 -38.47 19.02 49.21
C GLY A 841 -39.65 19.05 50.19
N GLU A 842 -40.32 20.21 50.36
CA GLU A 842 -41.53 20.31 51.18
C GLU A 842 -42.72 19.57 50.53
N GLN A 843 -42.83 19.59 49.20
CA GLN A 843 -43.87 18.89 48.46
C GLN A 843 -43.66 17.37 48.45
N TRP A 844 -42.41 16.93 48.37
CA TRP A 844 -42.00 15.53 48.39
C TRP A 844 -42.13 14.91 49.79
N GLY A 845 -42.03 15.74 50.83
CA GLY A 845 -42.12 15.32 52.22
C GLY A 845 -40.77 14.91 52.80
N CYS A 846 -39.70 15.58 52.36
CA CYS A 846 -38.44 15.55 53.06
C CYS A 846 -38.58 16.38 54.33
N ASP A 847 -38.75 15.68 55.45
CA ASP A 847 -38.64 16.33 56.75
C ASP A 847 -37.20 16.87 56.88
N GLU A 848 -37.04 18.18 57.10
CA GLU A 848 -35.73 18.73 57.49
C GLU A 848 -35.17 17.85 58.62
N PRO A 849 -33.89 17.43 58.57
CA PRO A 849 -33.31 16.76 59.71
C PRO A 849 -33.42 17.72 60.90
N ASP A 850 -34.23 17.35 61.90
CA ASP A 850 -34.38 18.10 63.15
C ASP A 850 -33.00 18.61 63.57
N GLU A 851 -32.80 19.94 63.59
CA GLU A 851 -31.61 20.53 64.21
C GLU A 851 -31.47 19.88 65.61
N PRO A 852 -30.30 19.37 65.99
CA PRO A 852 -30.15 18.69 67.26
C PRO A 852 -30.54 19.66 68.38
N GLU A 853 -31.67 19.41 69.05
CA GLU A 853 -32.15 20.23 70.16
C GLU A 853 -31.03 20.34 71.21
N LEU A 854 -30.49 21.54 71.36
CA LEU A 854 -29.65 21.87 72.51
C LEU A 854 -30.51 21.73 73.79
N PRO A 855 -30.01 21.08 74.85
CA PRO A 855 -30.80 20.87 76.07
C PRO A 855 -31.24 22.22 76.70
N CYS A 856 -32.48 22.26 77.19
CA CYS A 856 -33.07 23.47 77.81
C CYS A 856 -32.38 23.87 79.11
N ILE A 857 -32.39 25.16 79.45
CA ILE A 857 -31.80 25.71 80.68
C ILE A 857 -32.84 25.69 81.81
N ASP A 858 -32.44 25.15 82.97
CA ASP A 858 -33.29 24.98 84.17
C ASP A 858 -33.94 26.32 84.60
N GLY A 859 -35.28 26.37 84.57
CA GLY A 859 -36.07 27.56 84.93
C GLY A 859 -36.64 28.38 83.77
N GLU A 860 -36.38 28.03 82.51
CA GLU A 860 -37.09 28.62 81.37
C GLU A 860 -38.57 28.20 81.30
N THR A 861 -39.43 29.08 80.79
CA THR A 861 -40.86 28.82 80.57
C THR A 861 -41.25 29.10 79.14
N ARG A 862 -41.92 28.15 78.47
CA ARG A 862 -42.48 28.32 77.12
C ARG A 862 -44.01 28.15 77.09
N PRO A 863 -44.74 28.90 76.24
CA PRO A 863 -46.14 28.62 75.95
C PRO A 863 -46.25 27.34 75.10
N GLY A 864 -47.29 26.53 75.33
CA GLY A 864 -47.58 25.34 74.50
C GLY A 864 -48.09 25.73 73.11
N ASN A 865 -47.78 24.91 72.10
CA ASN A 865 -48.01 25.21 70.68
C ASN A 865 -49.51 25.23 70.29
N GLU A 866 -49.85 26.04 69.28
CA GLU A 866 -51.22 26.42 68.89
C GLU A 866 -51.91 25.41 67.95
N SER A 867 -52.11 24.18 68.40
CA SER A 867 -53.09 23.27 67.77
C SER A 867 -53.87 22.56 68.85
N GLU A 868 -55.13 22.98 69.02
CA GLU A 868 -56.14 22.49 69.98
C GLU A 868 -56.13 23.14 71.38
N GLY A 869 -56.88 24.23 71.55
CA GLY A 869 -57.51 24.63 72.83
C GLY A 869 -56.58 25.00 74.01
N VAL A 870 -56.40 26.30 74.24
CA VAL A 870 -55.59 26.91 75.31
C VAL A 870 -55.67 26.21 76.69
N CYS A 871 -54.52 25.72 77.21
CA CYS A 871 -54.18 25.62 78.65
C CYS A 871 -52.66 25.39 78.96
N ASN A 872 -52.00 26.45 79.49
CA ASN A 872 -50.81 26.59 80.38
C ASN A 872 -49.35 26.17 80.06
N ASN A 873 -48.44 27.05 80.54
CA ASN A 873 -46.96 27.05 80.45
C ASN A 873 -46.27 25.80 81.01
N CYS A 874 -45.26 25.33 80.27
CA CYS A 874 -44.30 24.31 80.72
C CYS A 874 -43.06 24.97 81.34
N VAL A 875 -42.44 24.29 82.31
CA VAL A 875 -41.21 24.74 83.00
C VAL A 875 -40.12 23.69 82.77
N CYS A 876 -38.93 24.10 82.34
CA CYS A 876 -37.77 23.22 82.21
C CYS A 876 -37.25 22.86 83.62
N MET A 877 -37.19 21.57 83.94
CA MET A 877 -36.66 21.01 85.20
C MET A 877 -35.59 19.96 84.89
N GLY A 878 -34.32 20.32 85.04
CA GLY A 878 -33.20 19.38 84.96
C GLY A 878 -33.04 18.69 83.60
N GLU A 879 -33.04 19.48 82.52
CA GLU A 879 -32.91 19.07 81.09
C GLU A 879 -34.17 18.46 80.45
N GLU A 880 -35.30 18.39 81.17
CA GLU A 880 -36.61 17.98 80.61
C GLU A 880 -37.72 19.02 80.87
N TRP A 881 -38.64 19.17 79.92
CA TRP A 881 -39.83 20.01 80.07
C TRP A 881 -40.95 19.28 80.82
N VAL A 882 -41.43 19.85 81.93
CA VAL A 882 -42.52 19.27 82.73
C VAL A 882 -43.78 20.13 82.61
N CYS A 883 -44.88 19.53 82.12
CA CYS A 883 -46.21 20.15 81.99
C CYS A 883 -47.24 19.39 82.86
N THR A 884 -48.26 20.05 83.41
CA THR A 884 -49.24 19.43 84.34
C THR A 884 -50.61 19.22 83.68
N GLU A 885 -51.10 17.99 83.69
CA GLU A 885 -52.37 17.60 83.06
C GLU A 885 -53.63 17.99 83.87
N MET A 886 -54.64 18.56 83.20
CA MET A 886 -56.03 18.39 83.63
C MET A 886 -57.03 18.40 82.44
N ALA A 887 -57.41 17.19 82.04
CA ALA A 887 -58.67 16.72 81.45
C ALA A 887 -59.46 17.61 80.45
N CYS A 888 -59.65 17.11 79.23
CA CYS A 888 -60.98 16.84 78.63
C CYS A 888 -60.87 15.74 77.54
N THR A 889 -61.83 14.81 77.55
CA THR A 889 -61.96 13.61 76.69
C THR A 889 -63.16 13.79 75.71
N PRO A 890 -63.57 12.78 74.90
CA PRO A 890 -63.15 12.52 73.52
C PRO A 890 -64.34 12.45 72.52
N VAL A 891 -64.11 12.28 71.22
CA VAL A 891 -65.01 11.48 70.35
C VAL A 891 -64.22 10.77 69.23
N ASP A 892 -64.00 9.47 69.43
CA ASP A 892 -64.13 8.29 68.54
C ASP A 892 -64.54 8.51 67.06
N ASP A 893 -64.26 7.61 66.12
CA ASP A 893 -63.21 6.61 65.91
C ASP A 893 -63.44 6.08 64.47
N ASP A 894 -62.32 5.73 63.84
CA ASP A 894 -62.10 4.54 63.02
C ASP A 894 -62.66 4.25 61.61
N SER A 895 -61.68 3.73 60.84
CA SER A 895 -61.73 2.64 59.85
C SER A 895 -61.98 2.93 58.37
N GLY A 896 -60.88 2.87 57.59
CA GLY A 896 -60.53 1.65 56.85
C GLY A 896 -61.18 1.39 55.48
N PHE A 897 -60.39 1.68 54.43
CA PHE A 897 -60.42 1.21 53.03
C PHE A 897 -61.15 -0.11 52.69
N ILE A 898 -61.81 -0.16 51.51
CA ILE A 898 -61.71 -1.19 50.42
C ILE A 898 -62.24 -0.65 49.05
N ASN A 899 -61.34 -0.59 48.05
CA ASN A 899 -61.40 -0.91 46.59
C ASN A 899 -62.57 -0.62 45.58
N ILE A 900 -62.12 -0.19 44.38
CA ILE A 900 -62.50 -0.56 42.98
C ILE A 900 -63.70 0.12 42.24
N ARG A 901 -63.31 0.85 41.16
CA ARG A 901 -63.95 1.17 39.84
C ARG A 901 -65.26 1.97 39.76
N GLU A 902 -65.27 3.04 38.95
CA GLU A 902 -65.89 3.05 37.61
C GLU A 902 -65.69 4.37 36.79
N ASP A 903 -65.34 4.16 35.52
CA ASP A 903 -65.67 4.91 34.29
C ASP A 903 -65.14 6.34 34.01
N ALA A 904 -64.18 6.42 33.08
CA ALA A 904 -63.65 7.65 32.50
C ALA A 904 -64.10 7.79 31.03
N MET A 905 -65.30 8.36 30.80
CA MET A 905 -65.65 8.85 29.45
C MET A 905 -66.72 9.96 29.42
N THR A 906 -66.69 10.90 30.37
CA THR A 906 -67.57 12.08 30.32
C THR A 906 -66.87 13.37 30.68
N ARG A 907 -65.82 13.77 29.94
CA ARG A 907 -65.38 15.18 29.94
C ARG A 907 -65.04 15.71 28.54
N PRO A 908 -65.33 17.00 28.23
CA PRO A 908 -65.31 17.55 26.87
C PRO A 908 -63.90 17.70 26.24
N GLY A 909 -62.82 17.51 27.01
CA GLY A 909 -61.44 17.69 26.55
C GLY A 909 -60.91 16.60 25.60
N ALA A 910 -61.41 15.36 25.71
CA ALA A 910 -60.90 14.24 24.91
C ALA A 910 -61.20 14.36 23.40
N ARG A 911 -62.24 15.14 23.02
CA ARG A 911 -62.57 15.40 21.60
C ARG A 911 -61.65 16.43 20.95
N VAL A 912 -61.05 17.33 21.74
CA VAL A 912 -60.08 18.32 21.24
C VAL A 912 -58.73 17.65 21.04
N LEU A 913 -58.32 16.78 21.98
CA LEU A 913 -57.06 16.03 21.88
C LEU A 913 -57.06 15.04 20.70
N PHE A 914 -58.17 14.32 20.48
CA PHE A 914 -58.30 13.44 19.31
C PHE A 914 -58.32 14.23 17.98
N GLY A 915 -58.89 15.45 17.97
CA GLY A 915 -58.85 16.33 16.81
C GLY A 915 -57.44 16.82 16.46
N LEU A 916 -56.61 17.11 17.47
CA LEU A 916 -55.22 17.51 17.29
C LEU A 916 -54.34 16.35 16.83
N ILE A 917 -54.56 15.13 17.34
CA ILE A 917 -53.84 13.92 16.91
C ILE A 917 -54.15 13.59 15.44
N VAL A 918 -55.40 13.77 15.00
CA VAL A 918 -55.75 13.55 13.58
C VAL A 918 -55.14 14.63 12.68
N LEU A 919 -55.03 15.88 13.15
CA LEU A 919 -54.37 16.97 12.43
C LEU A 919 -52.85 16.79 12.33
N SER A 920 -52.20 16.28 13.37
CA SER A 920 -50.76 15.96 13.33
C SER A 920 -50.46 14.78 12.42
N ILE A 921 -51.31 13.73 12.42
CA ILE A 921 -51.18 12.59 11.48
C ILE A 921 -51.35 13.05 10.02
N LEU A 922 -52.30 13.95 9.74
CA LEU A 922 -52.47 14.52 8.40
C LEU A 922 -51.30 15.43 7.99
N SER A 923 -50.71 16.17 8.93
CA SER A 923 -49.55 17.02 8.67
C SER A 923 -48.29 16.20 8.41
N LEU A 924 -48.09 15.11 9.16
CA LEU A 924 -47.03 14.12 8.94
C LEU A 924 -47.19 13.41 7.58
N ALA A 925 -48.41 13.07 7.17
CA ALA A 925 -48.67 12.47 5.86
C ALA A 925 -48.38 13.45 4.70
N VAL A 926 -48.63 14.75 4.88
CA VAL A 926 -48.30 15.78 3.88
C VAL A 926 -46.80 16.04 3.83
N SER A 927 -46.11 16.10 4.96
CA SER A 927 -44.63 16.20 5.00
C SER A 927 -43.98 14.97 4.38
N ALA A 928 -44.46 13.76 4.65
CA ALA A 928 -44.00 12.54 4.01
C ALA A 928 -44.23 12.57 2.49
N TRP A 929 -45.37 13.10 2.02
CA TRP A 929 -45.65 13.25 0.58
C TRP A 929 -44.68 14.23 -0.11
N PHE A 930 -44.28 15.32 0.55
CA PHE A 930 -43.29 16.26 0.01
C PHE A 930 -41.86 15.71 0.04
N SER A 931 -41.49 14.89 1.02
CA SER A 931 -40.21 14.19 1.04
C SER A 931 -40.08 13.14 -0.07
N PHE A 932 -41.17 12.45 -0.44
CA PHE A 932 -41.19 11.50 -1.56
C PHE A 932 -41.19 12.14 -2.96
N ARG A 933 -41.14 13.48 -3.07
CA ARG A 933 -41.23 14.19 -4.36
C ARG A 933 -40.24 15.34 -4.57
N ARG A 934 -39.13 15.40 -3.83
CA ARG A 934 -38.02 16.26 -4.24
C ARG A 934 -37.35 15.69 -5.50
N PRO A 935 -37.09 16.51 -6.53
CA PRO A 935 -36.20 16.10 -7.62
C PRO A 935 -34.80 15.94 -7.02
N ALA A 936 -34.19 14.77 -7.21
CA ALA A 936 -32.80 14.54 -6.86
C ALA A 936 -31.91 15.56 -7.58
N SER A 937 -31.15 16.34 -6.82
CA SER A 937 -29.86 16.84 -7.30
C SER A 937 -28.91 15.66 -7.24
N SER A 938 -28.63 15.05 -8.39
CA SER A 938 -27.59 14.03 -8.48
C SER A 938 -26.23 14.70 -8.30
N THR A 939 -25.66 14.60 -7.11
CA THR A 939 -24.22 14.41 -6.99
C THR A 939 -23.95 13.01 -7.56
N GLU A 940 -23.18 12.94 -8.65
CA GLU A 940 -22.67 11.66 -9.14
C GLU A 940 -21.67 11.16 -8.10
N GLU A 941 -22.13 10.28 -7.21
CA GLU A 941 -21.24 9.45 -6.39
C GLU A 941 -20.55 8.47 -7.34
N ILE A 942 -19.32 8.79 -7.72
CA ILE A 942 -18.43 7.87 -8.41
C ILE A 942 -17.90 6.93 -7.34
N LEU A 943 -18.46 5.73 -7.25
CA LEU A 943 -17.86 4.67 -6.47
C LEU A 943 -16.57 4.26 -7.19
N VAL A 944 -15.47 4.26 -6.45
CA VAL A 944 -14.19 3.70 -6.87
C VAL A 944 -13.87 2.62 -5.84
N ASP A 945 -13.69 1.38 -6.27
CA ASP A 945 -13.23 0.35 -5.34
C ASP A 945 -11.75 0.55 -4.97
N ASP A 946 -11.27 -0.20 -4.00
CA ASP A 946 -9.92 -0.08 -3.45
C ASP A 946 -8.82 -0.49 -4.45
N SER A 947 -9.22 -1.05 -5.61
CA SER A 947 -8.34 -1.37 -6.74
C SER A 947 -8.28 -0.27 -7.82
N GLY A 948 -9.13 0.77 -7.71
CA GLY A 948 -9.21 1.87 -8.66
C GLY A 948 -10.32 1.72 -9.72
N TYR A 949 -11.23 0.75 -9.59
CA TYR A 949 -12.31 0.56 -10.57
C TYR A 949 -13.44 1.58 -10.37
N ARG A 950 -13.68 2.44 -11.37
CA ARG A 950 -14.76 3.44 -11.38
C ARG A 950 -16.08 2.83 -11.86
N PHE A 951 -17.15 2.97 -11.07
CA PHE A 951 -18.49 2.52 -11.44
C PHE A 951 -19.25 3.59 -12.25
N ASP A 952 -19.32 3.44 -13.57
CA ASP A 952 -19.87 4.45 -14.51
C ASP A 952 -21.41 4.59 -14.56
N ASP A 953 -22.20 3.97 -13.68
CA ASP A 953 -23.68 4.00 -13.78
C ASP A 953 -24.38 4.22 -12.43
N ALA A 954 -24.62 5.49 -12.09
CA ALA A 954 -25.27 5.98 -10.87
C ALA A 954 -26.79 5.71 -10.77
N LYS A 955 -27.28 4.59 -11.34
CA LYS A 955 -28.72 4.23 -11.37
C LYS A 955 -29.11 2.92 -10.70
N ASN A 956 -28.20 2.31 -9.94
CA ASN A 956 -28.55 1.21 -9.05
C ASN A 956 -28.60 1.69 -7.61
N GLU A 957 -29.79 2.10 -7.15
CA GLU A 957 -30.11 2.07 -5.72
C GLU A 957 -29.79 0.66 -5.20
N MET A 958 -28.95 0.59 -4.15
CA MET A 958 -28.34 -0.61 -3.51
C MET A 958 -26.89 -0.91 -3.94
N ALA A 959 -25.93 -0.10 -3.48
CA ALA A 959 -24.62 -0.61 -3.10
C ALA A 959 -24.73 -1.26 -1.71
N ILE A 960 -25.25 -2.47 -1.67
CA ILE A 960 -25.09 -3.37 -0.52
C ILE A 960 -23.78 -4.12 -0.78
N LEU A 961 -22.85 -4.09 0.18
CA LEU A 961 -21.66 -4.95 0.20
C LEU A 961 -22.05 -6.35 -0.27
N LYS A 962 -21.49 -6.76 -1.40
CA LYS A 962 -21.85 -8.00 -2.08
C LYS A 962 -21.19 -9.18 -1.34
N GLY A 963 -21.77 -9.52 -0.19
CA GLY A 963 -21.30 -10.57 0.74
C GLY A 963 -22.23 -10.83 1.92
N THR A 964 -23.16 -9.93 2.25
CA THR A 964 -24.09 -10.12 3.38
C THR A 964 -25.53 -10.31 2.92
N SER A 965 -26.07 -11.53 3.04
CA SER A 965 -27.53 -11.74 2.99
C SER A 965 -28.12 -11.59 4.39
N PHE A 966 -28.98 -10.59 4.61
CA PHE A 966 -29.86 -10.56 5.78
C PHE A 966 -31.28 -10.95 5.37
N ASP A 967 -31.84 -11.97 6.02
CA ASP A 967 -33.27 -12.22 5.97
C ASP A 967 -33.97 -11.07 6.72
N LYS A 968 -34.79 -10.29 6.01
CA LYS A 968 -35.56 -9.15 6.52
C LYS A 968 -36.57 -9.50 7.63
N SER A 969 -36.65 -10.76 8.04
CA SER A 969 -37.57 -11.24 9.08
C SER A 969 -36.89 -11.70 10.39
N SER A 970 -35.56 -11.63 10.52
CA SER A 970 -34.86 -11.98 11.78
C SER A 970 -34.81 -10.80 12.77
N ILE A 971 -34.97 -11.09 14.07
CA ILE A 971 -34.88 -10.12 15.18
C ILE A 971 -33.43 -9.92 15.65
N ASP A 972 -32.50 -10.79 15.23
CA ASP A 972 -31.09 -10.75 15.65
C ASP A 972 -30.19 -11.30 14.51
N SER A 973 -29.09 -10.61 14.23
CA SER A 973 -28.12 -10.94 13.17
C SER A 973 -27.05 -11.94 13.61
N ARG A 974 -26.93 -12.26 14.91
CA ARG A 974 -25.85 -13.10 15.46
C ARG A 974 -26.18 -14.59 15.60
N SER A 975 -27.35 -15.07 15.15
CA SER A 975 -27.85 -16.40 15.51
C SER A 975 -27.69 -17.53 14.46
N LEU A 976 -26.76 -17.45 13.49
CA LEU A 976 -26.54 -18.54 12.51
C LEU A 976 -25.06 -18.90 12.36
N THR A 977 -24.73 -20.17 12.65
CA THR A 977 -23.36 -20.73 12.62
C THR A 977 -23.04 -21.55 11.35
N LYS A 978 -23.81 -21.41 10.26
CA LYS A 978 -23.52 -22.09 8.98
C LYS A 978 -23.96 -21.24 7.77
N GLY A 979 -22.99 -20.78 6.99
CA GLY A 979 -23.20 -20.32 5.62
C GLY A 979 -23.40 -21.51 4.67
N LYS A 980 -24.22 -21.34 3.63
CA LYS A 980 -24.40 -22.34 2.57
C LYS A 980 -24.24 -21.66 1.21
N ASP A 981 -23.29 -22.16 0.42
CA ASP A 981 -23.05 -21.79 -0.97
C ASP A 981 -24.28 -22.10 -1.85
N ASP A 982 -24.78 -21.09 -2.57
CA ASP A 982 -25.93 -21.19 -3.48
C ASP A 982 -25.52 -21.30 -4.96
N GLY A 983 -24.22 -21.28 -5.27
CA GLY A 983 -23.67 -21.54 -6.60
C GLY A 983 -23.89 -20.42 -7.63
N GLU A 984 -24.32 -19.23 -7.20
CA GLU A 984 -24.50 -18.07 -8.11
C GLU A 984 -23.50 -16.93 -7.84
N HIS A 985 -22.85 -16.93 -6.67
CA HIS A 985 -21.86 -15.94 -6.25
C HIS A 985 -20.56 -16.64 -5.81
N GLY A 986 -19.41 -16.03 -6.13
CA GLY A 986 -18.09 -16.62 -5.92
C GLY A 986 -17.85 -17.16 -4.51
N ARG A 987 -16.91 -18.11 -4.42
CA ARG A 987 -16.58 -18.88 -3.21
C ARG A 987 -16.28 -17.96 -2.01
N ILE A 988 -16.89 -18.25 -0.85
CA ILE A 988 -16.59 -17.61 0.43
C ILE A 988 -15.12 -17.90 0.78
N VAL A 989 -14.33 -16.84 1.01
CA VAL A 989 -13.00 -16.92 1.62
C VAL A 989 -13.20 -16.69 3.12
N LEU A 990 -12.90 -17.69 3.95
CA LEU A 990 -12.92 -17.50 5.40
C LEU A 990 -11.57 -16.91 5.84
N ASP A 991 -11.63 -15.86 6.65
CA ASP A 991 -10.51 -15.35 7.42
C ASP A 991 -10.15 -16.39 8.49
N GLY A 992 -8.93 -16.93 8.44
CA GLY A 992 -8.46 -18.00 9.33
C GLY A 992 -8.26 -17.57 10.80
N PHE A 993 -9.16 -16.78 11.36
CA PHE A 993 -9.19 -16.38 12.76
C PHE A 993 -9.37 -17.60 13.67
N GLY A 994 -8.52 -17.70 14.71
CA GLY A 994 -8.60 -18.75 15.74
C GLY A 994 -7.70 -19.98 15.53
N PHE A 995 -6.70 -19.91 14.65
CA PHE A 995 -5.67 -20.95 14.48
C PHE A 995 -4.27 -20.40 14.70
N ASP A 996 -3.41 -21.20 15.35
CA ASP A 996 -1.99 -20.88 15.57
C ASP A 996 -1.25 -20.72 14.23
N ARG A 997 -0.86 -19.48 13.93
CA ARG A 997 -0.20 -19.08 12.69
C ARG A 997 1.22 -19.64 12.54
N SER A 998 1.84 -20.09 13.63
CA SER A 998 3.13 -20.79 13.56
C SER A 998 3.01 -22.20 12.98
N LYS A 999 1.78 -22.75 12.89
CA LYS A 999 1.52 -24.11 12.40
C LYS A 999 0.74 -24.19 11.09
N THR A 1000 -0.05 -23.17 10.74
CA THR A 1000 -0.84 -23.16 9.50
C THR A 1000 -1.08 -21.75 8.97
N SER A 1001 -1.14 -21.61 7.65
CA SER A 1001 -1.47 -20.34 7.00
C SER A 1001 -2.97 -20.23 6.69
N ARG A 1002 -3.46 -19.01 6.41
CA ARG A 1002 -4.84 -18.78 5.97
C ARG A 1002 -5.15 -19.60 4.71
N ASP A 1003 -4.19 -19.65 3.79
CA ASP A 1003 -4.36 -20.31 2.51
C ASP A 1003 -4.33 -21.83 2.63
N GLU A 1004 -3.62 -22.37 3.62
CA GLU A 1004 -3.69 -23.80 3.93
C GLU A 1004 -5.06 -24.18 4.51
N ILE A 1005 -5.63 -23.36 5.39
CA ILE A 1005 -7.00 -23.57 5.90
C ILE A 1005 -8.01 -23.49 4.74
N GLN A 1006 -7.88 -22.48 3.88
CA GLN A 1006 -8.74 -22.32 2.71
C GLN A 1006 -8.58 -23.49 1.73
N TRP A 1007 -7.35 -23.93 1.46
CA TRP A 1007 -7.06 -25.09 0.62
C TRP A 1007 -7.62 -26.39 1.22
N ARG A 1008 -7.54 -26.58 2.54
CA ARG A 1008 -8.11 -27.75 3.24
C ARG A 1008 -9.64 -27.75 3.14
N LEU A 1009 -10.28 -26.59 3.31
CA LEU A 1009 -11.72 -26.42 3.09
C LEU A 1009 -12.11 -26.72 1.64
N ASP A 1010 -11.32 -26.23 0.68
CA ASP A 1010 -11.51 -26.47 -0.76
C ASP A 1010 -11.33 -27.95 -1.14
N SER A 1011 -10.48 -28.66 -0.41
CA SER A 1011 -10.27 -30.12 -0.52
C SER A 1011 -11.44 -30.94 0.07
N GLY A 1012 -12.41 -30.27 0.69
CA GLY A 1012 -13.64 -30.86 1.23
C GLY A 1012 -13.57 -31.24 2.72
N GLN A 1013 -12.54 -30.82 3.45
CA GLN A 1013 -12.50 -30.96 4.90
C GLN A 1013 -13.46 -29.97 5.56
N THR A 1014 -14.05 -30.38 6.68
CA THR A 1014 -14.90 -29.51 7.49
C THR A 1014 -14.07 -28.69 8.49
N MET A 1015 -14.62 -27.57 8.94
CA MET A 1015 -13.92 -26.70 9.88
C MET A 1015 -13.61 -27.41 11.22
N ASP A 1016 -14.51 -28.28 11.66
CA ASP A 1016 -14.32 -29.10 12.87
C ASP A 1016 -13.19 -30.14 12.72
N GLU A 1017 -12.98 -30.68 11.50
CA GLU A 1017 -11.88 -31.61 11.21
C GLU A 1017 -10.53 -30.89 11.19
N ILE A 1018 -10.49 -29.69 10.61
CA ILE A 1018 -9.27 -28.86 10.57
C ILE A 1018 -8.90 -28.38 11.98
N LYS A 1019 -9.89 -27.97 12.80
CA LYS A 1019 -9.71 -27.67 14.23
C LYS A 1019 -9.19 -28.85 15.03
N ALA A 1020 -9.72 -30.04 14.79
CA ALA A 1020 -9.26 -31.26 15.47
C ALA A 1020 -7.83 -31.68 15.07
N ASP A 1021 -7.39 -31.34 13.86
CA ASP A 1021 -6.06 -31.68 13.34
C ASP A 1021 -4.97 -30.69 13.77
N LEU A 1022 -5.31 -29.40 13.86
CA LEU A 1022 -4.35 -28.32 14.14
C LEU A 1022 -4.31 -27.86 15.61
N GLY A 1023 -5.36 -28.13 16.39
CA GLY A 1023 -5.48 -27.75 17.81
C GLY A 1023 -5.85 -26.27 18.00
N GLU A 1024 -6.82 -25.98 18.88
CA GLU A 1024 -7.15 -24.61 19.29
C GLU A 1024 -6.12 -24.11 20.33
N GLU A 1025 -5.74 -22.83 20.23
CA GLU A 1025 -5.51 -22.01 21.43
C GLU A 1025 -6.88 -21.50 21.88
N GLU A 1026 -7.16 -21.62 23.19
CA GLU A 1026 -8.40 -21.16 23.82
C GLU A 1026 -8.41 -19.63 24.00
#